data_AF-A0A1Y6BR30-F1
#
_entry.id   AF-A0A1Y6BR30-F1
#
_cell.length_a   1.000
_cell.length_b   1.000
_cell.length_c   1.000
_cell.angle_alpha   90.00
_cell.angle_beta   90.00
_cell.angle_gamma   90.00
#
_symmetry.space_group_name_H-M   'P 1'
#
loop_
_entity.id
_entity.type
_entity.pdbx_description
1 polymer ?
#
loop_
_entity_poly.entity_id
_entity_poly.type
_entity_poly.pdbx_seq_one_letter_code
_entity_poly.pdbx_strand_id
1 'polypeptide(L)'
;MNDKLCRISLIGSSLLFLAATLSCSNLQAPDAPISLRENDPRPQPNDTTMDSADSVDQRIPPKMPEGPAMMEGGELTFMPFEKDFNKIGKRISGFLNGDGVAITEGVVRVRRRHENDMDFAKFNPFYWEGRTTRFRVEDFTPVGQKLIRFTLLTEWPQDYERDRGPDFSAIYVGDPLANETLRSKFKINNRMAHVKDNRHFSFELSGELFERYQEDLEAGQLLTFEYRFFNDEQFPNWAEQKTVNPHNLSAYYSEFFRIKIGEPGLFIDNFQARGEFPEAWRYAGGWTTTPTTRVEPWNSLQQQAFNLTHDRAAEFLMGRTWFHTDFISGQHIADPSDDKPSVFRPAMQEDRSAYAGSSYNMTSCNGCHQHNAGFLLPAAGQAIHGTVAKTLDPQTGRSHRVYGNQLQTDGPQKEGNLVISRFETKIVTLDDGTEVELSKPVFVIESGKSRAPVALSVRRPLSLIGMGLINAIPAQEIERLDQLSAGRAGKVAGKTARFGWKANQVDLAAQIRTALKHDMGVTTIEENLLDCSGNCQTGKGHLPKEAIEGMESYMSLLGVPPRTNPEDPQVRQGEKIFKLLGCESCHAPYWRTGTSRFAELSEQYIHPYTDLLLHDMGPGLADDHKGPQARLWRTAPLWGLKNTKYASAHHKDIFHPGDTNVTYEMTQAKVRTNRIELLHDGRAKSIMEAILWHDGEASDEVAAYKKLSADDRQALEAFLWDI
;
A
#
# COMPACT_ATOMS: atom_id res chain seq x y z
N MET A 1 -10.00 -23.95 50.60
CA MET A 1 -11.15 -24.08 51.52
C MET A 1 -12.20 -23.05 51.11
N ASN A 2 -13.40 -23.55 50.82
CA ASN A 2 -14.70 -22.88 50.65
C ASN A 2 -14.94 -21.97 49.44
N ASP A 3 -15.52 -22.62 48.43
CA ASP A 3 -16.68 -22.22 47.62
C ASP A 3 -17.49 -21.00 48.06
N LYS A 4 -17.92 -20.21 47.07
CA LYS A 4 -19.35 -19.83 46.90
C LYS A 4 -19.64 -19.37 45.46
N LEU A 5 -20.44 -20.19 44.78
CA LEU A 5 -21.23 -19.88 43.60
C LEU A 5 -22.24 -18.75 43.88
N CYS A 6 -22.52 -17.93 42.87
CA CYS A 6 -23.89 -17.49 42.59
C CYS A 6 -24.09 -17.13 41.10
N ARG A 7 -25.00 -17.84 40.44
CA ARG A 7 -25.62 -17.52 39.14
C ARG A 7 -26.74 -16.49 39.34
N ILE A 8 -27.02 -15.66 38.33
CA ILE A 8 -28.34 -15.14 37.86
C ILE A 8 -28.03 -14.36 36.55
N SER A 9 -28.36 -14.88 35.36
CA SER A 9 -29.58 -14.70 34.55
C SER A 9 -29.91 -13.27 34.09
N LEU A 10 -30.01 -13.14 32.76
CA LEU A 10 -30.47 -12.02 31.95
C LEU A 10 -31.85 -11.48 32.37
N ILE A 11 -32.07 -10.16 32.20
CA ILE A 11 -33.24 -9.50 31.56
C ILE A 11 -32.97 -7.99 31.47
N GLY A 12 -33.12 -7.44 30.26
CA GLY A 12 -33.95 -6.26 29.98
C GLY A 12 -33.46 -4.84 30.31
N SER A 13 -33.42 -4.04 29.23
CA SER A 13 -33.93 -2.65 29.16
C SER A 13 -32.96 -1.48 29.36
N SER A 14 -32.69 -0.87 28.21
CA SER A 14 -32.45 0.52 27.84
C SER A 14 -32.57 1.67 28.88
N LEU A 15 -31.70 2.67 28.64
CA LEU A 15 -31.91 4.14 28.69
C LEU A 15 -31.39 4.96 29.90
N LEU A 16 -30.50 5.90 29.53
CA LEU A 16 -30.18 7.25 30.05
C LEU A 16 -29.27 7.47 31.29
N PHE A 17 -28.18 8.20 31.01
CA PHE A 17 -27.59 9.36 31.73
C PHE A 17 -27.10 9.18 33.18
N LEU A 18 -25.80 9.38 33.43
CA LEU A 18 -25.21 10.67 33.86
C LEU A 18 -23.71 10.49 34.17
N ALA A 19 -22.94 11.54 33.90
CA ALA A 19 -21.52 11.65 34.24
C ALA A 19 -21.28 11.64 35.77
N ALA A 20 -20.19 10.99 36.19
CA ALA A 20 -19.56 11.22 37.49
C ALA A 20 -18.04 11.19 37.33
N THR A 21 -17.46 12.39 37.33
CA THR A 21 -16.05 12.65 37.58
C THR A 21 -15.74 12.37 39.05
N LEU A 22 -14.68 11.60 39.33
CA LEU A 22 -14.03 11.55 40.63
C LEU A 22 -12.52 11.54 40.43
N SER A 23 -11.91 12.66 40.81
CA SER A 23 -10.49 12.77 41.09
C SER A 23 -10.20 12.20 42.48
N CYS A 24 -9.05 11.55 42.64
CA CYS A 24 -8.25 11.66 43.85
C CYS A 24 -6.80 11.26 43.57
N SER A 25 -5.92 12.15 43.98
CA SER A 25 -4.48 12.13 43.81
C SER A 25 -3.78 11.38 44.96
N ASN A 26 -2.56 10.95 44.68
CA ASN A 26 -1.43 10.74 45.60
C ASN A 26 -1.54 9.68 46.71
N LEU A 27 -0.59 8.73 46.69
CA LEU A 27 0.37 8.59 47.80
C LEU A 27 1.61 7.76 47.39
N GLN A 28 2.73 8.35 47.77
CA GLN A 28 4.15 7.96 47.74
C GLN A 28 4.54 6.50 48.00
N ALA A 29 5.70 6.17 47.40
CA ALA A 29 6.58 5.05 47.68
C ALA A 29 7.17 5.04 49.11
N PRO A 30 7.88 3.96 49.45
CA PRO A 30 9.19 4.13 50.08
C PRO A 30 10.30 3.28 49.45
N ASP A 31 11.53 3.80 49.60
CA ASP A 31 12.82 3.36 49.08
C ASP A 31 13.47 2.15 49.79
N ALA A 32 14.11 1.29 48.96
CA ALA A 32 15.48 0.69 49.05
C ALA A 32 15.95 -0.15 50.28
N PRO A 33 17.13 -0.83 50.28
CA PRO A 33 18.11 -1.19 49.22
C PRO A 33 18.60 -2.69 49.28
N ILE A 34 19.55 -3.10 48.39
CA ILE A 34 20.83 -3.83 48.68
C ILE A 34 21.28 -4.91 47.65
N SER A 35 22.51 -4.67 47.14
CA SER A 35 23.68 -5.50 46.73
C SER A 35 23.70 -6.58 45.64
N LEU A 36 24.68 -6.35 44.76
CA LEU A 36 25.55 -7.25 43.98
C LEU A 36 25.95 -8.58 44.65
N ARG A 37 26.01 -9.68 43.87
CA ARG A 37 27.18 -10.58 43.76
C ARG A 37 27.07 -11.61 42.62
N GLU A 38 28.22 -11.86 42.03
CA GLU A 38 28.58 -12.81 40.96
C GLU A 38 28.38 -14.29 41.35
N ASN A 39 28.13 -15.16 40.37
CA ASN A 39 28.98 -16.33 40.06
C ASN A 39 28.48 -17.11 38.81
N ASP A 40 29.41 -17.26 37.85
CA ASP A 40 29.46 -18.18 36.68
C ASP A 40 29.42 -19.66 37.17
N PRO A 41 29.22 -20.71 36.32
CA PRO A 41 30.17 -21.05 35.27
C PRO A 41 29.58 -21.60 33.95
N ARG A 42 30.12 -21.07 32.84
CA ARG A 42 30.27 -21.70 31.52
C ARG A 42 30.87 -23.13 31.56
N PRO A 43 30.57 -23.97 30.55
CA PRO A 43 31.48 -25.03 30.10
C PRO A 43 32.24 -24.63 28.82
N GLN A 44 33.55 -24.92 28.82
CA GLN A 44 34.48 -24.85 27.69
C GLN A 44 34.45 -26.15 26.84
N PRO A 45 34.97 -26.13 25.60
CA PRO A 45 34.71 -27.12 24.57
C PRO A 45 35.70 -28.29 24.59
N ASN A 46 35.25 -29.47 24.16
CA ASN A 46 36.14 -30.58 23.85
C ASN A 46 36.19 -30.83 22.34
N ASP A 47 37.41 -30.78 21.86
CA ASP A 47 37.91 -31.20 20.55
C ASP A 47 38.00 -32.74 20.51
N THR A 48 37.54 -33.38 19.45
CA THR A 48 38.03 -34.69 18.98
C THR A 48 37.56 -34.96 17.56
N THR A 49 38.47 -35.57 16.80
CA THR A 49 38.54 -35.67 15.35
C THR A 49 37.93 -36.97 14.77
N MET A 50 37.55 -36.86 13.49
CA MET A 50 37.55 -37.83 12.37
C MET A 50 36.53 -38.99 12.27
N ASP A 51 35.86 -38.97 11.09
CA ASP A 51 35.49 -40.04 10.16
C ASP A 51 34.62 -41.23 10.59
N SER A 52 33.41 -41.31 10.03
CA SER A 52 33.09 -42.29 8.97
C SER A 52 31.67 -42.09 8.41
N ALA A 53 31.56 -42.22 7.10
CA ALA A 53 30.40 -42.00 6.25
C ALA A 53 29.37 -43.16 6.23
N ASP A 54 28.26 -42.87 5.54
CA ASP A 54 27.33 -43.77 4.83
C ASP A 54 26.19 -44.45 5.62
N SER A 55 24.96 -43.94 5.48
CA SER A 55 24.08 -44.29 4.34
C SER A 55 22.64 -43.82 4.63
N VAL A 56 22.16 -42.78 3.93
CA VAL A 56 20.73 -42.51 3.79
C VAL A 56 20.40 -42.37 2.31
N ASP A 57 19.50 -43.26 1.89
CA ASP A 57 18.89 -43.48 0.58
C ASP A 57 18.71 -42.19 -0.24
N GLN A 58 19.54 -42.04 -1.28
CA GLN A 58 19.36 -41.04 -2.33
C GLN A 58 18.22 -41.46 -3.26
N ARG A 59 17.03 -40.96 -2.97
CA ARG A 59 16.09 -40.57 -4.03
C ARG A 59 16.03 -39.06 -4.10
N ILE A 60 17.04 -38.51 -4.77
CA ILE A 60 17.10 -37.14 -5.25
C ILE A 60 15.95 -36.98 -6.28
N PRO A 61 14.93 -36.14 -6.02
CA PRO A 61 14.03 -35.73 -7.10
C PRO A 61 14.84 -34.96 -8.15
N PRO A 62 14.46 -35.02 -9.45
CA PRO A 62 15.24 -34.40 -10.51
C PRO A 62 15.46 -32.92 -10.19
N LYS A 63 16.69 -32.45 -10.40
CA LYS A 63 17.10 -31.06 -10.23
C LYS A 63 16.13 -30.18 -11.05
N MET A 64 15.24 -29.47 -10.35
CA MET A 64 14.35 -28.51 -10.99
C MET A 64 15.17 -27.31 -11.50
N PRO A 65 14.78 -26.68 -12.61
CA PRO A 65 15.40 -25.45 -13.07
C PRO A 65 15.26 -24.38 -11.98
N GLU A 66 16.34 -23.67 -11.68
CA GLU A 66 16.32 -22.51 -10.80
C GLU A 66 15.48 -21.40 -11.46
N GLY A 67 14.50 -20.84 -10.71
CA GLY A 67 13.75 -19.58 -10.88
C GLY A 67 13.40 -18.98 -12.26
N PRO A 68 12.61 -17.88 -12.29
CA PRO A 68 12.33 -17.16 -13.53
C PRO A 68 13.60 -16.44 -14.04
N ALA A 69 14.11 -16.92 -15.19
CA ALA A 69 15.32 -16.42 -15.87
C ALA A 69 15.20 -14.95 -16.33
N MET A 70 16.27 -14.17 -16.40
CA MET A 70 16.45 -13.14 -17.45
C MET A 70 17.78 -13.43 -18.15
N MET A 71 17.83 -13.22 -19.47
CA MET A 71 19.01 -13.52 -20.29
C MET A 71 19.80 -12.24 -20.54
N GLU A 72 21.00 -12.14 -19.98
CA GLU A 72 22.03 -11.18 -20.41
C GLU A 72 23.09 -11.95 -21.20
N GLY A 73 23.30 -11.58 -22.47
CA GLY A 73 24.40 -12.14 -23.28
C GLY A 73 24.30 -13.63 -23.65
N GLY A 74 23.15 -14.28 -23.46
CA GLY A 74 22.99 -15.71 -23.78
C GLY A 74 23.22 -16.66 -22.60
N GLU A 75 23.50 -16.13 -21.40
CA GLU A 75 23.53 -16.90 -20.15
C GLU A 75 22.37 -16.52 -19.22
N LEU A 76 21.88 -17.53 -18.50
CA LEU A 76 20.79 -17.46 -17.54
C LEU A 76 21.35 -16.93 -16.21
N THR A 77 21.15 -15.64 -15.91
CA THR A 77 21.67 -15.03 -14.68
C THR A 77 20.54 -14.56 -13.78
N PHE A 78 20.47 -15.12 -12.57
CA PHE A 78 19.69 -14.56 -11.48
C PHE A 78 20.39 -13.28 -11.06
N MET A 79 19.79 -12.10 -11.26
CA MET A 79 20.35 -10.94 -10.58
C MET A 79 20.11 -11.17 -9.08
N PRO A 80 21.16 -11.30 -8.25
CA PRO A 80 20.98 -11.22 -6.82
C PRO A 80 20.31 -9.87 -6.52
N PHE A 81 19.47 -9.83 -5.49
CA PHE A 81 18.86 -8.58 -5.01
C PHE A 81 19.87 -7.43 -5.13
N GLU A 82 19.51 -6.45 -5.95
CA GLU A 82 20.47 -5.46 -6.39
C GLU A 82 20.83 -4.55 -5.22
N LYS A 83 22.09 -4.62 -4.77
CA LYS A 83 22.60 -3.81 -3.64
C LYS A 83 23.01 -2.42 -4.10
N ASP A 84 23.21 -2.23 -5.39
CA ASP A 84 23.65 -0.97 -5.96
C ASP A 84 22.45 -0.12 -6.37
N PHE A 85 22.31 1.02 -5.70
CA PHE A 85 21.33 2.04 -6.05
C PHE A 85 21.38 2.45 -7.54
N ASN A 86 22.53 2.42 -8.18
CA ASN A 86 22.65 2.82 -9.59
C ASN A 86 21.90 1.89 -10.54
N LYS A 87 21.48 0.72 -10.04
CA LYS A 87 20.83 -0.30 -10.83
C LYS A 87 19.36 -0.53 -10.47
N ILE A 88 18.79 0.19 -9.50
CA ILE A 88 17.35 0.06 -9.20
C ILE A 88 16.44 0.77 -10.22
N GLY A 89 17.03 1.56 -11.12
CA GLY A 89 16.34 2.21 -12.23
C GLY A 89 16.77 3.66 -12.44
N LYS A 90 16.16 4.32 -13.42
CA LYS A 90 16.42 5.73 -13.71
C LYS A 90 15.80 6.65 -12.64
N ARG A 91 16.60 7.56 -12.09
CA ARG A 91 16.13 8.68 -11.24
C ARG A 91 15.81 9.88 -12.12
N ILE A 92 14.54 10.15 -12.37
CA ILE A 92 14.17 11.33 -13.16
C ILE A 92 14.30 12.63 -12.35
N SER A 93 14.30 12.53 -11.01
CA SER A 93 14.38 13.63 -10.05
C SER A 93 15.82 14.05 -9.70
N GLY A 94 16.83 13.40 -10.28
CA GLY A 94 18.23 13.67 -9.94
C GLY A 94 19.15 13.60 -11.16
N PHE A 95 19.99 14.62 -11.36
CA PHE A 95 21.01 14.66 -12.41
C PHE A 95 22.17 15.60 -12.05
N LEU A 96 23.32 15.42 -12.71
CA LEU A 96 24.39 16.42 -12.73
C LEU A 96 24.13 17.41 -13.87
N ASN A 97 24.23 18.72 -13.59
CA ASN A 97 24.12 19.74 -14.65
C ASN A 97 25.43 19.84 -15.48
N GLY A 98 25.45 20.73 -16.48
CA GLY A 98 26.61 20.92 -17.36
C GLY A 98 27.89 21.41 -16.66
N ASP A 99 27.75 21.98 -15.46
CA ASP A 99 28.87 22.46 -14.65
C ASP A 99 29.32 21.42 -13.60
N GLY A 100 28.65 20.26 -13.51
CA GLY A 100 28.93 19.22 -12.52
C GLY A 100 28.26 19.40 -11.17
N VAL A 101 27.33 20.36 -11.02
CA VAL A 101 26.53 20.55 -9.80
C VAL A 101 25.47 19.44 -9.73
N ALA A 102 25.33 18.81 -8.56
CA ALA A 102 24.29 17.80 -8.34
C ALA A 102 22.94 18.48 -8.11
N ILE A 103 21.97 18.16 -8.95
CA ILE A 103 20.61 18.70 -8.92
C ILE A 103 19.66 17.61 -8.45
N THR A 104 18.89 17.93 -7.41
CA THR A 104 17.77 17.11 -6.96
C THR A 104 16.49 17.95 -7.00
N GLU A 105 15.47 17.45 -7.69
CA GLU A 105 14.15 18.09 -7.77
C GLU A 105 13.09 17.19 -7.17
N GLY A 106 12.08 17.78 -6.56
CA GLY A 106 10.98 17.00 -6.00
C GLY A 106 9.75 17.83 -5.75
N VAL A 107 8.70 17.16 -5.29
CA VAL A 107 7.42 17.76 -4.95
C VAL A 107 7.17 17.55 -3.47
N VAL A 108 6.76 18.64 -2.82
CA VAL A 108 6.23 18.58 -1.47
C VAL A 108 4.80 18.11 -1.52
N ARG A 109 4.51 17.04 -0.79
CA ARG A 109 3.13 16.71 -0.48
C ARG A 109 2.73 17.49 0.76
N VAL A 110 1.87 18.47 0.55
CA VAL A 110 1.44 19.38 1.59
C VAL A 110 0.75 18.64 2.74
N ARG A 111 1.44 18.54 3.89
CA ARG A 111 0.97 17.87 5.12
C ARG A 111 0.67 18.86 6.21
N ARG A 112 -0.10 18.42 7.20
CA ARG A 112 -0.49 19.28 8.33
C ARG A 112 0.54 19.33 9.45
N ARG A 113 1.33 18.27 9.62
CA ARG A 113 2.23 18.02 10.75
C ARG A 113 3.58 17.51 10.23
N HIS A 114 4.53 17.22 11.10
CA HIS A 114 5.82 16.64 10.68
C HIS A 114 5.67 15.14 10.36
N GLU A 115 6.58 14.59 9.55
CA GLU A 115 6.56 13.19 9.05
C GLU A 115 6.31 12.13 10.12
N ASN A 116 6.78 12.41 11.34
CA ASN A 116 6.76 11.49 12.46
C ASN A 116 5.63 11.75 13.46
N ASP A 117 4.70 12.66 13.16
CA ASP A 117 3.63 13.06 14.06
C ASP A 117 2.31 12.42 13.63
N MET A 118 1.35 12.32 14.56
CA MET A 118 -0.05 12.04 14.21
C MET A 118 -0.56 13.13 13.25
N ASP A 119 -1.50 12.79 12.36
CA ASP A 119 -2.11 13.67 11.36
C ASP A 119 -1.25 14.08 10.16
N PHE A 120 -0.12 13.41 9.94
CA PHE A 120 0.80 13.66 8.84
C PHE A 120 0.37 12.99 7.53
N ALA A 121 0.04 11.70 7.58
CA ALA A 121 -0.01 10.82 6.40
C ALA A 121 -1.25 11.01 5.53
N LYS A 122 -2.28 11.65 6.08
CA LYS A 122 -3.57 11.93 5.42
C LYS A 122 -3.50 13.08 4.41
N PHE A 123 -4.54 13.20 3.60
CA PHE A 123 -4.72 14.36 2.71
C PHE A 123 -5.51 15.46 3.42
N ASN A 124 -5.05 16.69 3.29
CA ASN A 124 -5.75 17.86 3.82
C ASN A 124 -6.94 18.24 2.93
N PRO A 125 -7.98 18.91 3.46
CA PRO A 125 -9.05 19.46 2.62
C PRO A 125 -8.49 20.29 1.47
N PHE A 126 -9.09 20.18 0.28
CA PHE A 126 -8.64 20.85 -0.94
C PHE A 126 -7.18 20.55 -1.35
N TYR A 127 -6.68 19.35 -1.04
CA TYR A 127 -5.33 18.92 -1.41
C TYR A 127 -4.99 19.03 -2.91
N TRP A 128 -5.97 19.19 -3.80
CA TRP A 128 -5.80 19.31 -5.25
C TRP A 128 -5.73 20.76 -5.77
N GLU A 129 -5.96 21.77 -4.92
CA GLU A 129 -6.03 23.18 -5.34
C GLU A 129 -5.09 24.05 -4.52
N GLY A 130 -4.06 24.64 -5.13
CA GLY A 130 -3.19 25.56 -4.42
C GLY A 130 -2.34 24.92 -3.34
N ARG A 131 -2.13 23.61 -3.44
CA ARG A 131 -1.38 22.78 -2.49
C ARG A 131 -0.26 22.02 -3.18
N THR A 132 0.01 22.26 -4.46
CA THR A 132 1.22 21.73 -5.09
C THR A 132 2.39 22.65 -4.77
N THR A 133 3.53 22.07 -4.45
CA THR A 133 4.75 22.79 -4.12
C THR A 133 5.92 21.96 -4.61
N ARG A 134 6.90 22.58 -5.26
CA ARG A 134 8.08 21.88 -5.76
C ARG A 134 9.34 22.51 -5.18
N PHE A 135 10.40 21.73 -5.11
CA PHE A 135 11.69 22.19 -4.64
C PHE A 135 12.80 21.77 -5.58
N ARG A 136 13.91 22.51 -5.50
CA ARG A 136 15.18 22.16 -6.12
C ARG A 136 16.29 22.29 -5.07
N VAL A 137 17.15 21.30 -5.02
CA VAL A 137 18.43 21.34 -4.31
C VAL A 137 19.54 21.39 -5.33
N GLU A 138 20.41 22.39 -5.20
CA GLU A 138 21.63 22.54 -5.98
C GLU A 138 22.81 22.33 -5.05
N ASP A 139 23.46 21.18 -5.17
CA ASP A 139 24.61 20.80 -4.35
C ASP A 139 25.91 21.02 -5.15
N PHE A 140 26.67 22.02 -4.72
CA PHE A 140 27.91 22.45 -5.35
C PHE A 140 29.15 21.77 -4.75
N THR A 141 28.98 20.85 -3.79
CA THR A 141 30.11 20.09 -3.23
C THR A 141 30.88 19.25 -4.26
N PRO A 142 30.28 18.68 -5.33
CA PRO A 142 31.05 17.98 -6.37
C PRO A 142 32.04 18.87 -7.13
N VAL A 143 31.76 20.18 -7.20
CA VAL A 143 32.62 21.17 -7.87
C VAL A 143 33.53 21.90 -6.88
N GLY A 144 33.68 21.36 -5.67
CA GLY A 144 34.59 21.85 -4.64
C GLY A 144 34.10 23.07 -3.86
N GLN A 145 32.84 23.49 -4.02
CA GLN A 145 32.27 24.60 -3.26
C GLN A 145 31.60 24.12 -1.97
N LYS A 146 31.74 24.90 -0.90
CA LYS A 146 31.03 24.70 0.37
C LYS A 146 29.65 25.37 0.33
N LEU A 147 28.80 24.89 -0.58
CA LEU A 147 27.48 25.48 -0.84
C LEU A 147 26.47 24.39 -1.24
N ILE A 148 25.33 24.39 -0.55
CA ILE A 148 24.12 23.70 -0.99
C ILE A 148 22.97 24.71 -0.97
N ARG A 149 22.31 24.93 -2.11
CA ARG A 149 21.18 25.85 -2.25
C ARG A 149 19.87 25.09 -2.31
N PHE A 150 18.90 25.53 -1.53
CA PHE A 150 17.53 25.04 -1.50
C PHE A 150 16.61 26.11 -2.07
N THR A 151 15.80 25.72 -3.05
CA THR A 151 14.76 26.57 -3.65
C THR A 151 13.41 25.94 -3.42
N LEU A 152 12.45 26.72 -2.92
CA LEU A 152 11.05 26.33 -2.73
C LEU A 152 10.15 27.18 -3.63
N LEU A 153 9.29 26.51 -4.39
CA LEU A 153 8.32 27.12 -5.31
C LEU A 153 6.92 26.64 -4.96
N THR A 154 6.06 27.56 -4.54
CA THR A 154 4.66 27.27 -4.17
C THR A 154 3.70 27.75 -5.25
N GLU A 155 2.61 27.02 -5.44
CA GLU A 155 1.54 27.41 -6.38
C GLU A 155 0.84 28.70 -5.94
N TRP A 156 0.46 28.75 -4.65
CA TRP A 156 -0.19 29.89 -4.03
C TRP A 156 0.79 30.73 -3.22
N PRO A 157 0.51 32.05 -3.06
CA PRO A 157 1.38 32.91 -2.27
C PRO A 157 1.36 32.48 -0.81
N GLN A 158 2.49 32.66 -0.14
CA GLN A 158 2.69 32.34 1.27
C GLN A 158 2.80 33.62 2.09
N ASP A 159 2.44 33.54 3.37
CA ASP A 159 2.76 34.60 4.33
C ASP A 159 4.29 34.82 4.39
N TYR A 160 4.70 36.05 4.64
CA TYR A 160 6.11 36.37 4.87
C TYR A 160 6.25 37.38 6.02
N GLU A 161 5.85 36.91 7.19
CA GLU A 161 5.86 37.66 8.44
C GLU A 161 6.77 36.96 9.46
N ARG A 162 7.09 37.64 10.57
CA ARG A 162 8.02 37.14 11.59
C ARG A 162 7.69 35.72 12.06
N ASP A 163 6.41 35.43 12.33
CA ASP A 163 5.97 34.17 12.91
C ASP A 163 5.26 33.24 11.90
N ARG A 164 5.05 33.72 10.67
CA ARG A 164 4.32 32.99 9.60
C ARG A 164 5.03 33.12 8.26
N GLY A 165 5.39 32.00 7.65
CA GLY A 165 5.95 31.93 6.31
C GLY A 165 6.95 30.79 6.13
N PRO A 166 7.65 30.74 4.98
CA PRO A 166 8.47 29.58 4.63
C PRO A 166 9.74 29.46 5.48
N ASP A 167 9.82 28.41 6.27
CA ASP A 167 11.01 28.02 7.01
C ASP A 167 11.61 26.75 6.41
N PHE A 168 12.94 26.65 6.52
CA PHE A 168 13.74 25.51 6.14
C PHE A 168 14.40 24.92 7.39
N SER A 169 14.30 23.60 7.51
CA SER A 169 14.96 22.85 8.58
C SER A 169 15.87 21.78 8.00
N ALA A 170 17.05 21.59 8.58
CA ALA A 170 18.04 20.62 8.12
C ALA A 170 18.90 20.06 9.25
N ILE A 171 19.53 18.92 8.96
CA ILE A 171 20.30 18.11 9.90
C ILE A 171 19.39 17.58 11.02
N TYR A 172 18.71 16.48 10.71
CA TYR A 172 17.78 15.83 11.62
C TYR A 172 18.49 15.22 12.83
N VAL A 173 18.00 15.52 14.03
CA VAL A 173 18.51 15.02 15.32
C VAL A 173 17.42 14.43 16.21
N GLY A 174 16.19 14.34 15.69
CA GLY A 174 15.08 13.74 16.41
C GLY A 174 15.28 12.24 16.67
N ASP A 175 14.42 11.71 17.52
CA ASP A 175 14.25 10.27 17.69
C ASP A 175 12.90 9.86 17.11
N PRO A 176 12.86 9.16 15.96
CA PRO A 176 11.61 8.81 15.29
C PRO A 176 10.72 7.83 16.08
N LEU A 177 11.27 7.16 17.10
CA LEU A 177 10.55 6.20 17.93
C LEU A 177 10.00 6.84 19.22
N ALA A 178 10.52 8.01 19.63
CA ALA A 178 10.13 8.73 20.85
C ALA A 178 8.70 9.29 20.78
N ASN A 179 8.29 10.24 21.64
CA ASN A 179 7.03 10.99 21.49
C ASN A 179 7.18 12.21 20.55
N GLU A 180 6.09 12.88 20.19
CA GLU A 180 6.13 14.02 19.24
C GLU A 180 7.15 15.10 19.64
N THR A 181 7.31 15.36 20.95
CA THR A 181 8.19 16.43 21.44
C THR A 181 9.67 16.18 21.09
N LEU A 182 10.06 14.93 20.90
CA LEU A 182 11.45 14.53 20.59
C LEU A 182 11.63 14.09 19.14
N ARG A 183 10.55 13.78 18.42
CA ARG A 183 10.61 13.21 17.07
C ARG A 183 11.05 14.17 15.98
N SER A 184 10.61 15.42 16.02
CA SER A 184 10.72 16.32 14.87
C SER A 184 11.69 17.46 15.21
N LYS A 185 12.98 17.12 15.31
CA LYS A 185 14.05 18.05 15.71
C LYS A 185 15.16 18.13 14.66
N PHE A 186 15.60 19.35 14.41
CA PHE A 186 16.66 19.68 13.45
C PHE A 186 17.65 20.66 14.09
N LYS A 187 18.94 20.59 13.71
CA LYS A 187 19.97 21.55 14.17
C LYS A 187 19.79 22.91 13.51
N ILE A 188 19.27 22.94 12.28
CA ILE A 188 19.01 24.14 11.50
C ILE A 188 17.51 24.35 11.41
N ASN A 189 17.03 25.55 11.73
CA ASN A 189 15.64 25.98 11.60
C ASN A 189 15.64 27.49 11.30
N ASN A 190 15.46 27.86 10.04
CA ASN A 190 15.65 29.23 9.58
C ASN A 190 14.57 29.66 8.59
N ARG A 191 14.18 30.93 8.66
CA ARG A 191 13.33 31.57 7.65
C ARG A 191 14.06 31.58 6.32
N MET A 192 13.41 31.09 5.26
CA MET A 192 13.91 31.20 3.89
C MET A 192 13.86 32.65 3.43
N ALA A 193 14.80 33.07 2.59
CA ALA A 193 14.76 34.37 1.95
C ALA A 193 13.62 34.41 0.92
N HIS A 194 12.78 35.44 0.97
CA HIS A 194 11.83 35.73 -0.09
C HIS A 194 12.58 36.22 -1.33
N VAL A 195 12.32 35.58 -2.47
CA VAL A 195 12.91 35.94 -3.76
C VAL A 195 11.90 36.69 -4.61
N LYS A 196 10.67 36.16 -4.75
CA LYS A 196 9.67 36.73 -5.66
C LYS A 196 8.23 36.32 -5.32
N ASP A 197 7.28 37.24 -5.54
CA ASP A 197 5.82 37.02 -5.64
C ASP A 197 5.17 36.25 -4.48
N ASN A 198 5.83 36.19 -3.32
CA ASN A 198 5.47 35.34 -2.17
C ASN A 198 5.33 33.85 -2.55
N ARG A 199 5.96 33.43 -3.65
CA ARG A 199 5.88 32.07 -4.20
C ARG A 199 7.24 31.43 -4.44
N HIS A 200 8.30 32.23 -4.42
CA HIS A 200 9.66 31.79 -4.64
C HIS A 200 10.51 32.17 -3.44
N PHE A 201 11.09 31.15 -2.81
CA PHE A 201 11.92 31.27 -1.62
C PHE A 201 13.22 30.50 -1.80
N SER A 202 14.29 30.98 -1.17
CA SER A 202 15.60 30.31 -1.20
C SER A 202 16.26 30.26 0.17
N PHE A 203 17.10 29.26 0.36
CA PHE A 203 17.97 29.13 1.52
C PHE A 203 19.31 28.53 1.10
N GLU A 204 20.41 29.04 1.63
CA GLU A 204 21.75 28.55 1.32
C GLU A 204 22.42 28.01 2.59
N LEU A 205 22.84 26.75 2.54
CA LEU A 205 23.85 26.21 3.46
C LEU A 205 25.22 26.62 2.91
N SER A 206 25.76 27.73 3.42
CA SER A 206 27.03 28.31 2.98
C SER A 206 27.72 29.08 4.11
N GLY A 207 28.96 29.53 3.87
CA GLY A 207 29.71 30.39 4.79
C GLY A 207 29.82 29.81 6.21
N GLU A 208 29.58 30.66 7.21
CA GLU A 208 29.65 30.29 8.64
C GLU A 208 28.74 29.10 9.00
N LEU A 209 27.60 28.96 8.33
CA LEU A 209 26.66 27.87 8.62
C LEU A 209 27.22 26.53 8.14
N PHE A 210 27.85 26.52 6.96
CA PHE A 210 28.52 25.33 6.44
C PHE A 210 29.72 24.96 7.31
N GLU A 211 30.53 25.95 7.73
CA GLU A 211 31.68 25.73 8.61
C GLU A 211 31.27 25.18 9.97
N ARG A 212 30.19 25.70 10.56
CA ARG A 212 29.66 25.24 11.86
C ARG A 212 29.25 23.77 11.83
N TYR A 213 28.68 23.31 10.73
CA TYR A 213 28.15 21.95 10.57
C TYR A 213 28.95 21.12 9.57
N GLN A 214 30.25 21.41 9.42
CA GLN A 214 31.08 20.80 8.38
C GLN A 214 31.03 19.27 8.38
N GLU A 215 31.02 18.64 9.56
CA GLU A 215 30.97 17.18 9.72
C GLU A 215 29.64 16.59 9.21
N ASP A 216 28.53 17.30 9.39
CA ASP A 216 27.21 16.87 8.92
C ASP A 216 27.03 17.16 7.41
N LEU A 217 27.89 18.01 6.81
CA LEU A 217 27.76 18.52 5.45
C LEU A 217 28.86 18.03 4.50
N GLU A 218 29.62 17.01 4.90
CA GLU A 218 30.64 16.40 4.05
C GLU A 218 30.02 15.62 2.89
N ALA A 219 30.70 15.60 1.74
CA ALA A 219 30.29 14.78 0.61
C ALA A 219 30.22 13.29 1.03
N GLY A 220 29.12 12.62 0.64
CA GLY A 220 28.80 11.26 1.03
C GLY A 220 27.86 11.15 2.24
N GLN A 221 27.70 12.20 3.04
CA GLN A 221 26.78 12.20 4.18
C GLN A 221 25.31 12.27 3.73
N LEU A 222 24.42 11.71 4.55
CA LEU A 222 22.97 11.81 4.36
C LEU A 222 22.44 13.10 4.99
N LEU A 223 21.95 14.02 4.16
CA LEU A 223 21.29 15.24 4.63
C LEU A 223 19.78 15.06 4.64
N THR A 224 19.19 15.13 5.83
CA THR A 224 17.72 15.17 6.00
C THR A 224 17.24 16.62 6.18
N PHE A 225 16.20 17.02 5.46
CA PHE A 225 15.62 18.36 5.51
C PHE A 225 14.10 18.36 5.33
N GLU A 226 13.46 19.46 5.72
CA GLU A 226 12.03 19.71 5.52
C GLU A 226 11.75 21.20 5.28
N TYR A 227 10.52 21.49 4.84
CA TYR A 227 9.97 22.83 4.72
C TYR A 227 8.72 22.98 5.58
N ARG A 228 8.54 24.16 6.15
CA ARG A 228 7.29 24.60 6.77
C ARG A 228 6.83 25.86 6.08
N PHE A 229 5.55 25.99 5.74
CA PHE A 229 5.04 27.17 5.06
C PHE A 229 3.54 27.41 5.34
N PHE A 230 3.10 28.64 5.09
CA PHE A 230 1.77 29.12 5.43
C PHE A 230 1.16 29.82 4.22
N ASN A 231 0.05 29.31 3.71
CA ASN A 231 -0.67 29.99 2.63
C ASN A 231 -1.15 31.35 3.09
N ASP A 232 -1.00 32.35 2.21
CA ASP A 232 -1.53 33.69 2.41
C ASP A 232 -3.05 33.64 2.48
N GLU A 233 -3.57 33.89 3.68
CA GLU A 233 -5.01 33.82 3.98
C GLU A 233 -5.80 34.96 3.32
N GLN A 234 -5.13 35.99 2.82
CA GLN A 234 -5.74 37.09 2.07
C GLN A 234 -5.89 36.75 0.58
N PHE A 235 -5.29 35.64 0.12
CA PHE A 235 -5.40 35.23 -1.28
C PHE A 235 -6.85 34.86 -1.63
N PRO A 236 -7.46 35.46 -2.68
CA PRO A 236 -8.89 35.30 -2.96
C PRO A 236 -9.36 33.84 -3.07
N ASN A 237 -8.59 32.98 -3.73
CA ASN A 237 -8.97 31.57 -3.92
C ASN A 237 -8.93 30.78 -2.61
N TRP A 238 -8.04 31.14 -1.67
CA TRP A 238 -8.03 30.51 -0.36
C TRP A 238 -9.23 30.96 0.48
N ALA A 239 -9.56 32.26 0.45
CA ALA A 239 -10.75 32.79 1.10
C ALA A 239 -12.02 32.12 0.55
N GLU A 240 -12.08 31.88 -0.75
CA GLU A 240 -13.17 31.16 -1.41
C GLU A 240 -13.25 29.69 -0.95
N GLN A 241 -12.12 28.96 -0.84
CA GLN A 241 -12.15 27.60 -0.30
C GLN A 241 -12.71 27.56 1.14
N LYS A 242 -12.40 28.58 1.96
CA LYS A 242 -12.93 28.67 3.33
C LYS A 242 -14.45 28.84 3.40
N THR A 243 -15.08 29.46 2.40
CA THR A 243 -16.55 29.57 2.37
C THR A 243 -17.22 28.23 2.12
N VAL A 244 -16.58 27.37 1.34
CA VAL A 244 -17.05 26.00 1.04
C VAL A 244 -16.72 25.03 2.17
N ASN A 245 -15.52 25.13 2.75
CA ASN A 245 -15.10 24.28 3.85
C ASN A 245 -14.34 25.08 4.94
N PRO A 246 -14.96 25.32 6.10
CA PRO A 246 -14.32 26.07 7.18
C PRO A 246 -13.16 25.31 7.84
N HIS A 247 -13.01 24.01 7.57
CA HIS A 247 -11.88 23.20 8.06
C HIS A 247 -10.62 23.28 7.19
N ASN A 248 -10.65 24.07 6.11
CA ASN A 248 -9.46 24.31 5.29
C ASN A 248 -8.36 25.00 6.11
N LEU A 249 -7.11 24.57 5.91
CA LEU A 249 -5.96 24.98 6.70
C LEU A 249 -5.05 25.92 5.89
N SER A 250 -4.25 26.72 6.58
CA SER A 250 -3.20 27.57 5.99
C SER A 250 -1.79 27.07 6.32
N ALA A 251 -1.60 26.40 7.45
CA ALA A 251 -0.31 25.93 7.94
C ALA A 251 0.03 24.53 7.42
N TYR A 252 1.23 24.40 6.84
CA TYR A 252 1.67 23.18 6.18
C TYR A 252 3.15 22.86 6.43
N TYR A 253 3.44 21.57 6.36
CA TYR A 253 4.77 20.98 6.45
C TYR A 253 4.97 20.06 5.26
N SER A 254 6.23 19.88 4.86
CA SER A 254 6.60 18.82 3.93
C SER A 254 6.81 17.48 4.63
N GLU A 255 6.92 16.40 3.84
CA GLU A 255 7.64 15.22 4.31
C GLU A 255 9.11 15.55 4.57
N PHE A 256 9.82 14.63 5.22
CA PHE A 256 11.27 14.75 5.32
C PHE A 256 11.89 14.23 4.03
N PHE A 257 12.76 15.03 3.44
CA PHE A 257 13.53 14.67 2.27
C PHE A 257 14.94 14.31 2.67
N ARG A 258 15.55 13.38 1.93
CA ARG A 258 16.90 12.90 2.19
C ARG A 258 17.69 12.90 0.90
N ILE A 259 18.88 13.48 0.92
CA ILE A 259 19.84 13.44 -0.19
C ILE A 259 21.19 12.94 0.30
N LYS A 260 21.98 12.39 -0.61
CA LYS A 260 23.40 12.14 -0.38
C LYS A 260 24.18 13.35 -0.86
N ILE A 261 24.90 14.01 0.02
CA ILE A 261 25.70 15.18 -0.37
C ILE A 261 26.73 14.73 -1.40
N GLY A 262 26.82 15.47 -2.50
CA GLY A 262 27.66 15.20 -3.66
C GLY A 262 27.00 14.34 -4.75
N GLU A 263 25.80 13.80 -4.51
CA GLU A 263 25.09 12.95 -5.48
C GLU A 263 23.64 13.40 -5.68
N PRO A 264 23.11 13.35 -6.91
CA PRO A 264 21.74 13.76 -7.15
C PRO A 264 20.71 12.66 -6.82
N GLY A 265 19.50 13.09 -6.46
CA GLY A 265 18.34 12.24 -6.24
C GLY A 265 17.97 12.07 -4.77
N LEU A 266 16.72 11.66 -4.55
CA LEU A 266 16.14 11.49 -3.22
C LEU A 266 16.28 10.05 -2.72
N PHE A 267 16.45 9.91 -1.41
CA PHE A 267 16.47 8.64 -0.70
C PHE A 267 15.27 8.53 0.26
N ILE A 268 14.79 7.31 0.47
CA ILE A 268 13.81 7.02 1.52
C ILE A 268 14.51 6.88 2.87
N ASP A 269 13.74 6.68 3.95
CA ASP A 269 14.30 6.47 5.27
C ASP A 269 14.86 5.06 5.47
N ASN A 270 15.91 4.96 6.30
CA ASN A 270 16.22 3.73 7.00
C ASN A 270 15.42 3.71 8.31
N PHE A 271 14.56 2.70 8.44
CA PHE A 271 13.68 2.56 9.61
C PHE A 271 14.45 2.22 10.89
N GLN A 272 15.61 1.57 10.80
CA GLN A 272 16.37 1.06 11.95
C GLN A 272 17.44 2.03 12.44
N ALA A 273 18.00 2.84 11.54
CA ALA A 273 19.12 3.72 11.86
C ALA A 273 18.90 5.12 11.30
N ARG A 274 18.83 6.10 12.20
CA ARG A 274 18.75 7.51 11.81
C ARG A 274 20.10 7.94 11.20
N GLY A 275 20.06 8.61 10.06
CA GLY A 275 21.27 9.13 9.39
C GLY A 275 22.02 8.12 8.53
N GLU A 276 21.60 6.86 8.52
CA GLU A 276 22.17 5.86 7.60
C GLU A 276 21.35 5.76 6.33
N PHE A 277 22.03 5.40 5.24
CA PHE A 277 21.36 5.09 3.98
C PHE A 277 20.50 3.82 4.15
N PRO A 278 19.32 3.76 3.53
CA PRO A 278 18.62 2.50 3.38
C PRO A 278 19.43 1.55 2.49
N GLU A 279 19.27 0.24 2.64
CA GLU A 279 19.73 -0.69 1.62
C GLU A 279 18.84 -0.60 0.37
N ALA A 280 19.42 -0.81 -0.81
CA ALA A 280 18.68 -0.79 -2.08
C ALA A 280 17.51 -1.79 -2.11
N TRP A 281 17.60 -2.88 -1.35
CA TRP A 281 16.53 -3.90 -1.23
C TRP A 281 15.24 -3.36 -0.61
N ARG A 282 15.31 -2.23 0.12
CA ARG A 282 14.12 -1.58 0.67
C ARG A 282 13.20 -1.02 -0.41
N TYR A 283 13.71 -0.82 -1.64
CA TYR A 283 13.02 -0.16 -2.74
C TYR A 283 12.13 -1.13 -3.55
N ALA A 284 11.07 -1.63 -2.92
CA ALA A 284 10.15 -2.60 -3.54
C ALA A 284 9.53 -2.13 -4.87
N GLY A 285 9.33 -0.82 -5.05
CA GLY A 285 8.85 -0.20 -6.29
C GLY A 285 9.92 0.53 -7.11
N GLY A 286 11.21 0.20 -6.94
CA GLY A 286 12.31 0.99 -7.51
C GLY A 286 12.32 2.41 -6.94
N TRP A 287 12.71 3.42 -7.73
CA TRP A 287 12.74 4.83 -7.29
C TRP A 287 11.36 5.42 -6.98
N THR A 288 10.28 4.71 -7.28
CA THR A 288 8.91 5.13 -6.94
C THR A 288 8.52 4.78 -5.49
N THR A 289 9.33 3.96 -4.81
CA THR A 289 9.08 3.50 -3.44
C THR A 289 8.87 4.68 -2.49
N THR A 290 7.84 4.60 -1.66
CA THR A 290 7.51 5.67 -0.70
C THR A 290 8.37 5.56 0.55
N PRO A 291 8.56 6.67 1.30
CA PRO A 291 9.10 6.61 2.65
C PRO A 291 8.18 5.84 3.60
N THR A 292 8.74 5.33 4.70
CA THR A 292 8.00 4.60 5.72
C THR A 292 6.95 5.51 6.37
N THR A 293 5.67 5.14 6.25
CA THR A 293 4.62 5.78 7.04
C THR A 293 4.64 5.23 8.46
N ARG A 294 5.11 6.01 9.42
CA ARG A 294 5.44 5.54 10.77
C ARG A 294 4.24 5.49 11.70
N VAL A 295 3.74 6.65 12.10
CA VAL A 295 2.76 6.77 13.19
C VAL A 295 1.35 6.43 12.74
N GLU A 296 1.02 6.64 11.47
CA GLU A 296 -0.30 6.33 10.88
C GLU A 296 -0.20 5.21 9.84
N PRO A 297 0.26 4.00 10.21
CA PRO A 297 0.56 2.93 9.25
C PRO A 297 -0.66 2.47 8.43
N TRP A 298 -1.89 2.72 8.92
CA TRP A 298 -3.13 2.46 8.19
C TRP A 298 -3.34 3.35 6.95
N ASN A 299 -2.60 4.47 6.84
CA ASN A 299 -2.63 5.37 5.67
C ASN A 299 -1.43 5.15 4.71
N SER A 300 -0.62 4.11 4.95
CA SER A 300 0.62 3.87 4.19
C SER A 300 0.42 3.55 2.70
N LEU A 301 -0.77 3.11 2.32
CA LEU A 301 -1.11 2.77 0.93
C LEU A 301 -1.72 3.94 0.15
N GLN A 302 -1.84 5.12 0.77
CA GLN A 302 -2.39 6.33 0.15
C GLN A 302 -1.31 7.25 -0.41
N GLN A 303 -0.08 6.76 -0.51
CA GLN A 303 1.07 7.61 -0.76
C GLN A 303 1.38 7.72 -2.26
N GLN A 304 1.61 8.95 -2.76
CA GLN A 304 2.11 9.18 -4.12
C GLN A 304 3.55 8.66 -4.25
N ALA A 305 3.94 8.20 -5.44
CA ALA A 305 5.31 7.79 -5.74
C ALA A 305 6.31 8.88 -5.32
N PHE A 306 7.48 8.47 -4.83
CA PHE A 306 8.40 9.43 -4.20
C PHE A 306 9.17 10.31 -5.20
N ASN A 307 9.33 9.84 -6.44
CA ASN A 307 10.09 10.50 -7.50
C ASN A 307 9.24 11.34 -8.48
N LEU A 308 8.01 11.73 -8.09
CA LEU A 308 7.14 12.50 -9.00
C LEU A 308 7.73 13.87 -9.36
N THR A 309 7.53 14.24 -10.62
CA THR A 309 7.63 15.64 -11.07
C THR A 309 6.39 16.45 -10.65
N HIS A 310 6.50 17.78 -10.68
CA HIS A 310 5.43 18.70 -10.23
C HIS A 310 4.11 18.49 -10.98
N ASP A 311 4.13 18.42 -12.31
CA ASP A 311 2.93 18.21 -13.12
C ASP A 311 2.27 16.85 -12.81
N ARG A 312 3.08 15.81 -12.56
CA ARG A 312 2.59 14.47 -12.24
C ARG A 312 1.97 14.39 -10.85
N ALA A 313 2.50 15.14 -9.89
CA ALA A 313 1.86 15.26 -8.58
C ALA A 313 0.50 15.96 -8.67
N ALA A 314 0.36 17.01 -9.49
CA ALA A 314 -0.94 17.66 -9.72
C ALA A 314 -1.94 16.67 -10.34
N GLU A 315 -1.52 15.88 -11.33
CA GLU A 315 -2.35 14.82 -11.92
C GLU A 315 -2.76 13.75 -10.92
N PHE A 316 -1.85 13.32 -10.05
CA PHE A 316 -2.14 12.35 -8.98
C PHE A 316 -3.21 12.89 -8.02
N LEU A 317 -3.05 14.12 -7.55
CA LEU A 317 -4.00 14.77 -6.63
C LEU A 317 -5.36 14.95 -7.29
N MET A 318 -5.41 15.47 -8.52
CA MET A 318 -6.66 15.62 -9.25
C MET A 318 -7.30 14.25 -9.54
N GLY A 319 -6.51 13.25 -9.90
CA GLY A 319 -6.97 11.88 -10.11
C GLY A 319 -7.61 11.26 -8.86
N ARG A 320 -7.02 11.49 -7.68
CA ARG A 320 -7.60 11.03 -6.40
C ARG A 320 -9.01 11.59 -6.21
N THR A 321 -9.28 12.82 -6.66
CA THR A 321 -10.63 13.40 -6.54
C THR A 321 -11.66 12.57 -7.29
N TRP A 322 -11.35 12.04 -8.48
CA TRP A 322 -12.25 11.17 -9.23
C TRP A 322 -12.41 9.81 -8.57
N PHE A 323 -11.32 9.24 -8.06
CA PHE A 323 -11.35 7.96 -7.32
C PHE A 323 -12.27 8.00 -6.09
N HIS A 324 -12.28 9.14 -5.39
CA HIS A 324 -13.12 9.39 -4.21
C HIS A 324 -14.51 9.96 -4.54
N THR A 325 -14.84 10.17 -5.81
CA THR A 325 -16.16 10.70 -6.19
C THR A 325 -17.23 9.63 -6.00
N ASP A 326 -18.31 9.98 -5.28
CA ASP A 326 -19.58 9.27 -5.37
C ASP A 326 -20.30 9.68 -6.65
N PHE A 327 -20.39 8.76 -7.61
CA PHE A 327 -20.95 9.03 -8.93
C PHE A 327 -22.48 9.18 -8.93
N ILE A 328 -23.18 9.04 -7.80
CA ILE A 328 -24.58 9.44 -7.66
C ILE A 328 -24.67 10.90 -7.24
N SER A 329 -24.12 11.24 -6.09
CA SER A 329 -24.29 12.56 -5.47
C SER A 329 -23.29 13.60 -5.99
N GLY A 330 -22.22 13.15 -6.65
CA GLY A 330 -21.07 13.95 -7.03
C GLY A 330 -20.18 14.35 -5.86
N GLN A 331 -20.44 13.86 -4.64
CA GLN A 331 -19.68 14.24 -3.44
C GLN A 331 -18.28 13.61 -3.40
N HIS A 332 -17.35 14.26 -2.71
CA HIS A 332 -16.07 13.65 -2.33
C HIS A 332 -16.30 12.77 -1.09
N ILE A 333 -16.06 11.47 -1.24
CA ILE A 333 -16.14 10.52 -0.12
C ILE A 333 -14.82 10.56 0.65
N ALA A 334 -14.91 11.06 1.88
CA ALA A 334 -13.81 11.04 2.83
C ALA A 334 -13.41 9.59 3.17
N ASP A 335 -12.11 9.39 3.43
CA ASP A 335 -11.67 8.16 4.06
C ASP A 335 -12.14 8.12 5.52
N PRO A 336 -12.49 6.94 6.08
CA PRO A 336 -12.86 6.83 7.49
C PRO A 336 -11.78 7.35 8.45
N SER A 337 -10.51 7.33 8.03
CA SER A 337 -9.37 7.84 8.79
C SER A 337 -9.19 9.37 8.71
N ASP A 338 -9.93 10.07 7.85
CA ASP A 338 -9.80 11.52 7.70
C ASP A 338 -10.27 12.25 8.98
N ASP A 339 -9.49 13.25 9.42
CA ASP A 339 -9.87 14.12 10.55
C ASP A 339 -10.80 15.24 10.12
N LYS A 340 -10.57 15.80 8.93
CA LYS A 340 -11.34 16.92 8.39
C LYS A 340 -12.02 16.50 7.08
N PRO A 341 -13.28 16.88 6.86
CA PRO A 341 -13.97 16.54 5.62
C PRO A 341 -13.30 17.24 4.45
N SER A 342 -13.21 16.56 3.31
CA SER A 342 -12.97 17.20 2.01
C SER A 342 -14.31 17.44 1.35
N VAL A 343 -14.55 18.65 0.85
CA VAL A 343 -15.82 19.04 0.23
C VAL A 343 -15.51 19.60 -1.15
N PHE A 344 -16.21 19.10 -2.17
CA PHE A 344 -16.09 19.66 -3.51
C PHE A 344 -16.80 21.00 -3.61
N ARG A 345 -16.30 21.84 -4.52
CA ARG A 345 -17.02 23.03 -4.94
C ARG A 345 -18.35 22.62 -5.59
N PRO A 346 -19.41 23.44 -5.49
CA PRO A 346 -20.72 23.12 -6.08
C PRO A 346 -20.64 22.71 -7.56
N ALA A 347 -19.87 23.45 -8.38
CA ALA A 347 -19.68 23.12 -9.80
C ALA A 347 -19.03 21.75 -10.00
N MET A 348 -17.99 21.42 -9.22
CA MET A 348 -17.36 20.09 -9.28
C MET A 348 -18.36 18.99 -8.88
N GLN A 349 -19.19 19.22 -7.86
CA GLN A 349 -20.20 18.25 -7.46
C GLN A 349 -21.23 18.03 -8.58
N GLU A 350 -21.75 19.10 -9.17
CA GLU A 350 -22.69 19.06 -10.28
C GLU A 350 -22.11 18.29 -11.48
N ASP A 351 -20.90 18.66 -11.89
CA ASP A 351 -20.16 18.02 -12.99
C ASP A 351 -19.94 16.52 -12.78
N ARG A 352 -19.89 16.07 -11.53
CA ARG A 352 -19.54 14.68 -11.15
C ARG A 352 -20.72 13.83 -10.71
N SER A 353 -21.87 14.44 -10.45
CA SER A 353 -23.07 13.76 -10.00
C SER A 353 -23.78 12.98 -11.12
N ALA A 354 -24.66 12.07 -10.72
CA ALA A 354 -25.61 11.35 -11.57
C ALA A 354 -25.01 10.51 -12.71
N TYR A 355 -23.74 10.10 -12.66
CA TYR A 355 -23.17 9.17 -13.63
C TYR A 355 -23.47 7.70 -13.35
N ALA A 356 -23.58 7.33 -12.07
CA ALA A 356 -23.97 5.98 -11.69
C ALA A 356 -25.44 5.74 -12.02
N GLY A 357 -25.72 4.58 -12.61
CA GLY A 357 -27.06 4.13 -12.92
C GLY A 357 -27.83 3.64 -11.69
N SER A 358 -28.90 2.93 -11.97
CA SER A 358 -29.86 2.41 -10.99
C SER A 358 -29.46 1.08 -10.33
N SER A 359 -28.40 0.44 -10.80
CA SER A 359 -27.88 -0.84 -10.28
C SER A 359 -26.35 -0.76 -10.24
N TYR A 360 -25.78 -1.06 -9.09
CA TYR A 360 -24.34 -1.01 -8.81
C TYR A 360 -24.01 -1.88 -7.58
N ASN A 361 -22.74 -2.11 -7.30
CA ASN A 361 -22.27 -2.65 -6.03
C ASN A 361 -21.84 -1.51 -5.08
N MET A 362 -21.10 -0.52 -5.59
CA MET A 362 -20.62 0.67 -4.89
C MET A 362 -20.63 1.88 -5.82
N THR A 363 -20.68 3.10 -5.28
CA THR A 363 -20.76 4.32 -6.11
C THR A 363 -19.44 5.11 -6.19
N SER A 364 -18.38 4.66 -5.52
CA SER A 364 -17.03 5.22 -5.60
C SER A 364 -15.99 4.09 -5.60
N CYS A 365 -14.81 4.34 -6.17
CA CYS A 365 -13.73 3.34 -6.16
C CYS A 365 -13.25 3.05 -4.72
N ASN A 366 -13.21 4.08 -3.88
CA ASN A 366 -12.82 3.96 -2.47
C ASN A 366 -13.79 3.09 -1.64
N GLY A 367 -15.05 2.94 -2.06
CA GLY A 367 -16.03 2.08 -1.38
C GLY A 367 -15.59 0.61 -1.30
N CYS A 368 -14.99 0.09 -2.38
CA CYS A 368 -14.39 -1.25 -2.42
C CYS A 368 -12.91 -1.25 -2.03
N HIS A 369 -12.16 -0.21 -2.40
CA HIS A 369 -10.72 -0.13 -2.19
C HIS A 369 -10.39 0.81 -1.03
N GLN A 370 -10.94 0.53 0.16
CA GLN A 370 -10.75 1.38 1.34
C GLN A 370 -9.26 1.52 1.65
N HIS A 371 -8.80 2.76 1.81
CA HIS A 371 -7.38 3.11 1.96
C HIS A 371 -6.45 2.53 0.86
N ASN A 372 -6.97 2.24 -0.34
CA ASN A 372 -6.28 1.52 -1.41
C ASN A 372 -5.85 0.07 -1.06
N ALA A 373 -6.37 -0.51 0.02
CA ALA A 373 -6.02 -1.85 0.49
C ALA A 373 -6.96 -2.93 -0.06
N GLY A 374 -8.27 -2.71 0.08
CA GLY A 374 -9.32 -3.66 -0.27
C GLY A 374 -10.50 -3.59 0.70
N PHE A 375 -11.30 -4.67 0.76
CA PHE A 375 -12.53 -4.74 1.55
C PHE A 375 -12.58 -6.04 2.34
N LEU A 376 -12.70 -5.98 3.66
CA LEU A 376 -12.89 -7.17 4.51
C LEU A 376 -14.34 -7.65 4.45
N LEU A 377 -14.53 -8.97 4.48
CA LEU A 377 -15.86 -9.56 4.54
C LEU A 377 -16.55 -9.23 5.87
N PRO A 378 -17.84 -8.87 5.82
CA PRO A 378 -18.65 -8.64 7.01
C PRO A 378 -19.00 -9.98 7.68
N ALA A 379 -19.72 -9.92 8.81
CA ALA A 379 -20.18 -11.12 9.50
C ALA A 379 -21.19 -11.92 8.66
N ALA A 380 -21.35 -13.21 8.95
CA ALA A 380 -22.35 -14.05 8.29
C ALA A 380 -23.76 -13.45 8.40
N GLY A 381 -24.54 -13.53 7.31
CA GLY A 381 -25.87 -12.93 7.19
C GLY A 381 -25.89 -11.42 6.90
N GLN A 382 -24.75 -10.72 6.93
CA GLN A 382 -24.69 -9.32 6.51
C GLN A 382 -24.49 -9.21 4.99
N ALA A 383 -25.10 -8.20 4.39
CA ALA A 383 -24.97 -7.91 2.96
C ALA A 383 -23.54 -7.47 2.61
N ILE A 384 -23.05 -7.97 1.48
CA ILE A 384 -21.71 -7.74 0.96
C ILE A 384 -21.82 -6.88 -0.30
N HIS A 385 -21.18 -5.72 -0.26
CA HIS A 385 -21.19 -4.75 -1.37
C HIS A 385 -19.79 -4.54 -1.95
N GLY A 386 -18.75 -4.54 -1.11
CA GLY A 386 -17.38 -4.25 -1.54
C GLY A 386 -16.63 -5.44 -2.14
N THR A 387 -17.27 -6.61 -2.21
CA THR A 387 -16.75 -7.84 -2.85
C THR A 387 -17.72 -8.25 -3.93
N VAL A 388 -17.20 -8.48 -5.14
CA VAL A 388 -18.05 -8.74 -6.30
C VAL A 388 -18.27 -10.24 -6.50
N ALA A 389 -19.45 -10.61 -6.99
CA ALA A 389 -19.76 -11.98 -7.38
C ALA A 389 -20.10 -12.03 -8.87
N LYS A 390 -19.23 -12.66 -9.67
CA LYS A 390 -19.60 -13.03 -11.04
C LYS A 390 -20.63 -14.15 -10.99
N THR A 391 -21.67 -14.04 -11.81
CA THR A 391 -22.85 -14.92 -11.78
C THR A 391 -22.95 -15.70 -13.08
N LEU A 392 -23.15 -17.01 -12.96
CA LEU A 392 -23.16 -17.92 -14.08
C LEU A 392 -24.37 -18.85 -14.00
N ASP A 393 -24.88 -19.23 -15.17
CA ASP A 393 -25.81 -20.34 -15.31
C ASP A 393 -25.07 -21.67 -15.08
N PRO A 394 -25.44 -22.48 -14.06
CA PRO A 394 -24.73 -23.71 -13.72
C PRO A 394 -24.81 -24.80 -14.78
N GLN A 395 -25.65 -24.66 -15.81
CA GLN A 395 -25.76 -25.64 -16.90
C GLN A 395 -24.89 -25.24 -18.09
N THR A 396 -24.88 -23.97 -18.46
CA THR A 396 -24.20 -23.48 -19.66
C THR A 396 -22.84 -22.82 -19.39
N GLY A 397 -22.59 -22.37 -18.16
CA GLY A 397 -21.39 -21.60 -17.80
C GLY A 397 -21.37 -20.17 -18.38
N ARG A 398 -22.47 -19.70 -18.98
CA ARG A 398 -22.63 -18.33 -19.47
C ARG A 398 -23.15 -17.43 -18.34
N SER A 399 -23.14 -16.11 -18.56
CA SER A 399 -23.73 -15.13 -17.63
C SER A 399 -25.17 -15.52 -17.24
N HIS A 400 -25.48 -15.38 -15.96
CA HIS A 400 -26.78 -15.79 -15.42
C HIS A 400 -27.91 -14.90 -15.95
N ARG A 401 -28.97 -15.50 -16.49
CA ARG A 401 -30.08 -14.77 -17.14
C ARG A 401 -30.73 -13.69 -16.25
N VAL A 402 -30.78 -13.92 -14.93
CA VAL A 402 -31.44 -13.01 -13.97
C VAL A 402 -30.46 -12.15 -13.18
N TYR A 403 -29.17 -12.48 -13.14
CA TYR A 403 -28.19 -11.76 -12.31
C TYR A 403 -27.04 -11.19 -13.14
N GLY A 404 -27.23 -11.10 -14.45
CA GLY A 404 -26.22 -10.59 -15.39
C GLY A 404 -24.95 -11.43 -15.39
N ASN A 405 -23.85 -10.76 -15.69
CA ASN A 405 -22.50 -11.29 -15.57
C ASN A 405 -21.91 -11.06 -14.16
N GLN A 406 -22.38 -10.03 -13.47
CA GLN A 406 -22.05 -9.72 -12.09
C GLN A 406 -23.30 -9.27 -11.33
N LEU A 407 -23.48 -9.83 -10.13
CA LEU A 407 -24.59 -9.46 -9.25
C LEU A 407 -24.50 -7.99 -8.84
N GLN A 408 -25.54 -7.23 -9.12
CA GLN A 408 -25.69 -5.85 -8.65
C GLN A 408 -26.35 -5.81 -7.27
N THR A 409 -25.60 -5.44 -6.22
CA THR A 409 -26.04 -5.59 -4.82
C THR A 409 -26.72 -4.36 -4.22
N ASP A 410 -26.70 -3.23 -4.92
CA ASP A 410 -27.27 -1.98 -4.46
C ASP A 410 -27.89 -1.14 -5.59
N GLY A 411 -28.57 -0.07 -5.20
CA GLY A 411 -29.34 0.80 -6.07
C GLY A 411 -30.83 0.41 -6.17
N PRO A 412 -31.68 1.33 -6.69
CA PRO A 412 -33.13 1.11 -6.80
C PRO A 412 -33.52 -0.15 -7.58
N GLN A 413 -32.68 -0.62 -8.50
CA GLN A 413 -32.95 -1.79 -9.35
C GLN A 413 -32.06 -3.00 -9.02
N LYS A 414 -31.42 -3.01 -7.83
CA LYS A 414 -30.55 -4.10 -7.37
C LYS A 414 -31.14 -5.48 -7.59
N GLU A 415 -30.26 -6.45 -7.81
CA GLU A 415 -30.63 -7.79 -8.22
C GLU A 415 -30.77 -8.77 -7.05
N GLY A 416 -30.06 -8.52 -5.96
CA GLY A 416 -30.09 -9.31 -4.73
C GLY A 416 -28.97 -8.89 -3.80
N ASN A 417 -28.91 -9.46 -2.61
CA ASN A 417 -27.78 -9.27 -1.70
C ASN A 417 -26.87 -10.51 -1.77
N LEU A 418 -25.56 -10.29 -1.86
CA LEU A 418 -24.57 -11.33 -1.59
C LEU A 418 -24.40 -11.43 -0.07
N VAL A 419 -24.49 -12.63 0.49
CA VAL A 419 -24.27 -12.88 1.93
C VAL A 419 -23.43 -14.13 2.14
N ILE A 420 -22.70 -14.18 3.26
CA ILE A 420 -22.10 -15.43 3.75
C ILE A 420 -23.18 -16.16 4.56
N SER A 421 -23.61 -17.33 4.08
CA SER A 421 -24.60 -18.15 4.77
C SER A 421 -24.00 -18.92 5.95
N ARG A 422 -22.78 -19.43 5.77
CA ARG A 422 -22.02 -20.20 6.77
C ARG A 422 -20.55 -20.23 6.38
N PHE A 423 -19.73 -20.76 7.29
CA PHE A 423 -18.36 -21.17 7.02
C PHE A 423 -18.26 -22.68 7.08
N GLU A 424 -17.56 -23.27 6.12
CA GLU A 424 -17.14 -24.67 6.15
C GLU A 424 -15.72 -24.73 6.68
N THR A 425 -15.44 -25.60 7.65
CA THR A 425 -14.10 -25.74 8.22
C THR A 425 -13.53 -27.13 7.96
N LYS A 426 -12.20 -27.21 7.89
CA LYS A 426 -11.45 -28.47 7.88
C LYS A 426 -10.16 -28.32 8.67
N ILE A 427 -9.75 -29.36 9.37
CA ILE A 427 -8.45 -29.41 10.06
C ILE A 427 -7.38 -29.92 9.10
N VAL A 428 -6.24 -29.25 9.08
CA VAL A 428 -5.01 -29.72 8.44
C VAL A 428 -3.96 -29.91 9.54
N THR A 429 -3.41 -31.11 9.62
CA THR A 429 -2.32 -31.44 10.55
C THR A 429 -0.97 -31.25 9.86
N LEU A 430 -0.05 -30.52 10.50
CA LEU A 430 1.35 -30.40 10.10
C LEU A 430 2.16 -31.62 10.60
N ASP A 431 3.36 -31.84 10.07
CA ASP A 431 4.13 -33.05 10.38
C ASP A 431 4.66 -33.07 11.83
N ASP A 432 4.72 -31.91 12.49
CA ASP A 432 5.02 -31.79 13.92
C ASP A 432 3.80 -31.99 14.84
N GLY A 433 2.64 -32.32 14.27
CA GLY A 433 1.38 -32.54 14.98
C GLY A 433 0.54 -31.28 15.21
N THR A 434 1.00 -30.09 14.80
CA THR A 434 0.20 -28.86 14.91
C THR A 434 -1.06 -28.98 14.04
N GLU A 435 -2.23 -28.74 14.63
CA GLU A 435 -3.50 -28.68 13.91
C GLU A 435 -3.84 -27.24 13.53
N VAL A 436 -4.14 -27.01 12.25
CA VAL A 436 -4.58 -25.71 11.71
C VAL A 436 -5.98 -25.86 11.15
N GLU A 437 -6.93 -25.09 11.67
CA GLU A 437 -8.28 -25.02 11.11
C GLU A 437 -8.32 -24.07 9.91
N LEU A 438 -8.67 -24.61 8.74
CA LEU A 438 -8.95 -23.83 7.55
C LEU A 438 -10.44 -23.57 7.43
N SER A 439 -10.82 -22.33 7.10
CA SER A 439 -12.21 -21.90 6.93
C SER A 439 -12.48 -21.50 5.48
N LYS A 440 -13.64 -21.85 4.93
CA LYS A 440 -14.14 -21.45 3.61
C LYS A 440 -15.53 -20.80 3.73
N PRO A 441 -15.72 -19.53 3.33
CA PRO A 441 -17.03 -18.90 3.32
C PRO A 441 -17.92 -19.53 2.23
N VAL A 442 -19.19 -19.76 2.57
CA VAL A 442 -20.20 -20.20 1.60
C VAL A 442 -21.15 -19.06 1.30
N PHE A 443 -21.01 -18.51 0.09
CA PHE A 443 -21.80 -17.39 -0.38
C PHE A 443 -23.13 -17.83 -0.97
N VAL A 444 -24.18 -17.04 -0.75
CA VAL A 444 -25.48 -17.20 -1.39
C VAL A 444 -26.02 -15.85 -1.84
N ILE A 445 -26.91 -15.87 -2.83
CA ILE A 445 -27.66 -14.68 -3.26
C ILE A 445 -29.03 -14.71 -2.61
N GLU A 446 -29.31 -13.70 -1.79
CA GLU A 446 -30.65 -13.44 -1.27
C GLU A 446 -31.38 -12.51 -2.23
N SER A 447 -32.40 -13.02 -2.93
CA SER A 447 -33.12 -12.25 -3.94
C SER A 447 -34.58 -12.68 -4.07
N GLY A 448 -35.45 -11.71 -4.29
CA GLY A 448 -36.83 -11.95 -4.73
C GLY A 448 -36.98 -12.20 -6.24
N LYS A 449 -35.92 -12.00 -7.04
CA LYS A 449 -35.98 -12.07 -8.52
C LYS A 449 -35.90 -13.49 -9.08
N SER A 450 -35.18 -14.39 -8.41
CA SER A 450 -35.04 -15.79 -8.82
C SER A 450 -34.70 -16.68 -7.64
N ARG A 451 -35.08 -17.96 -7.76
CA ARG A 451 -34.60 -19.05 -6.90
C ARG A 451 -33.85 -20.12 -7.70
N ALA A 452 -33.59 -19.85 -8.98
CA ALA A 452 -32.85 -20.78 -9.83
C ALA A 452 -31.41 -20.96 -9.30
N PRO A 453 -30.82 -22.15 -9.42
CA PRO A 453 -29.42 -22.37 -9.10
C PRO A 453 -28.52 -21.38 -9.85
N VAL A 454 -27.56 -20.80 -9.14
CA VAL A 454 -26.57 -19.85 -9.66
C VAL A 454 -25.19 -20.32 -9.25
N ALA A 455 -24.24 -20.25 -10.17
CA ALA A 455 -22.83 -20.50 -9.91
C ALA A 455 -22.14 -19.15 -9.67
N LEU A 456 -21.31 -19.08 -8.63
CA LEU A 456 -20.62 -17.86 -8.21
C LEU A 456 -19.10 -17.95 -8.38
N SER A 457 -18.52 -16.84 -8.84
CA SER A 457 -17.08 -16.58 -8.74
C SER A 457 -16.89 -15.28 -7.97
N VAL A 458 -16.65 -15.42 -6.68
CA VAL A 458 -16.51 -14.31 -5.72
C VAL A 458 -15.10 -13.76 -5.78
N ARG A 459 -14.96 -12.43 -5.81
CA ARG A 459 -13.69 -11.74 -6.02
C ARG A 459 -13.59 -10.53 -5.11
N ARG A 460 -12.68 -10.59 -4.15
CA ARG A 460 -12.36 -9.46 -3.27
C ARG A 460 -11.51 -8.43 -4.00
N PRO A 461 -11.65 -7.14 -3.70
CA PRO A 461 -10.79 -6.12 -4.26
C PRO A 461 -9.36 -6.30 -3.75
N LEU A 462 -8.40 -6.25 -4.67
CA LEU A 462 -6.97 -6.26 -4.37
C LEU A 462 -6.48 -4.87 -3.97
N SER A 463 -5.31 -4.80 -3.34
CA SER A 463 -4.63 -3.53 -3.12
C SER A 463 -4.22 -2.88 -4.45
N LEU A 464 -4.26 -1.55 -4.49
CA LEU A 464 -4.01 -0.75 -5.69
C LEU A 464 -2.57 -0.19 -5.76
N ILE A 465 -1.69 -0.51 -4.82
CA ILE A 465 -0.30 -0.04 -4.89
C ILE A 465 0.44 -0.66 -6.08
N GLY A 466 1.31 0.13 -6.70
CA GLY A 466 2.18 -0.34 -7.78
C GLY A 466 1.45 -0.73 -9.08
N MET A 467 0.16 -0.38 -9.24
CA MET A 467 -0.62 -0.72 -10.42
C MET A 467 0.01 -0.19 -11.71
N GLY A 468 0.59 1.02 -11.67
CA GLY A 468 1.30 1.61 -12.80
C GLY A 468 2.59 0.88 -13.16
N LEU A 469 3.32 0.36 -12.16
CA LEU A 469 4.53 -0.44 -12.38
C LEU A 469 4.18 -1.79 -13.04
N ILE A 470 3.12 -2.46 -12.57
CA ILE A 470 2.62 -3.69 -13.19
C ILE A 470 2.10 -3.43 -14.62
N ASN A 471 1.44 -2.29 -14.84
CA ASN A 471 1.00 -1.87 -16.17
C ASN A 471 2.18 -1.65 -17.13
N ALA A 472 3.33 -1.23 -16.61
CA ALA A 472 4.54 -0.98 -17.37
C ALA A 472 5.40 -2.23 -17.64
N ILE A 473 5.06 -3.41 -17.11
CA ILE A 473 5.77 -4.66 -17.43
C ILE A 473 5.59 -5.00 -18.92
N PRO A 474 6.66 -5.29 -19.68
CA PRO A 474 6.51 -5.69 -21.09
C PRO A 474 5.69 -6.98 -21.23
N ALA A 475 4.72 -6.99 -22.14
CA ALA A 475 3.86 -8.15 -22.37
C ALA A 475 4.65 -9.40 -22.78
N GLN A 476 5.75 -9.20 -23.54
CA GLN A 476 6.62 -10.27 -24.00
C GLN A 476 7.31 -10.99 -22.84
N GLU A 477 7.63 -10.29 -21.75
CA GLU A 477 8.27 -10.93 -20.59
C GLU A 477 7.29 -11.83 -19.82
N ILE A 478 6.01 -11.43 -19.73
CA ILE A 478 4.94 -12.30 -19.19
C ILE A 478 4.77 -13.54 -20.07
N GLU A 479 4.72 -13.36 -21.40
CA GLU A 479 4.63 -14.46 -22.37
C GLU A 479 5.84 -15.40 -22.32
N ARG A 480 7.02 -14.88 -21.98
CA ARG A 480 8.23 -15.69 -21.81
C ARG A 480 8.13 -16.59 -20.58
N LEU A 481 7.57 -16.10 -19.47
CA LEU A 481 7.36 -16.94 -18.28
C LEU A 481 6.34 -18.05 -18.53
N ASP A 482 5.28 -17.81 -19.31
CA ASP A 482 4.29 -18.84 -19.73
C ASP A 482 4.98 -20.01 -20.47
N GLN A 483 6.09 -19.76 -21.16
CA GLN A 483 6.87 -20.81 -21.84
C GLN A 483 7.81 -21.59 -20.91
N LEU A 484 8.10 -21.06 -19.72
CA LEU A 484 9.11 -21.58 -18.79
C LEU A 484 8.50 -22.16 -17.51
N SER A 485 7.23 -21.87 -17.21
CA SER A 485 6.51 -22.36 -16.03
C SER A 485 5.25 -23.15 -16.42
N ALA A 486 4.57 -23.69 -15.40
CA ALA A 486 3.27 -24.34 -15.60
C ALA A 486 2.13 -23.32 -15.84
N GLY A 487 2.36 -22.05 -15.47
CA GLY A 487 1.40 -20.97 -15.57
C GLY A 487 1.00 -20.66 -17.01
N ARG A 488 -0.10 -19.91 -17.16
CA ARG A 488 -0.65 -19.50 -18.47
C ARG A 488 -0.87 -18.00 -18.53
N ALA A 489 -0.38 -17.35 -19.58
CA ALA A 489 -0.65 -15.92 -19.76
C ALA A 489 -2.13 -15.71 -20.09
N GLY A 490 -2.78 -14.79 -19.37
CA GLY A 490 -4.13 -14.35 -19.71
C GLY A 490 -4.14 -13.69 -21.10
N LYS A 491 -5.16 -13.96 -21.92
CA LYS A 491 -5.31 -13.36 -23.25
C LYS A 491 -6.70 -12.76 -23.42
N VAL A 492 -6.77 -11.51 -23.84
CA VAL A 492 -8.01 -10.82 -24.20
C VAL A 492 -7.85 -10.25 -25.60
N ALA A 493 -8.67 -10.70 -26.54
CA ALA A 493 -8.56 -10.33 -27.95
C ALA A 493 -7.12 -10.46 -28.51
N GLY A 494 -6.42 -11.53 -28.13
CA GLY A 494 -5.04 -11.81 -28.55
C GLY A 494 -3.95 -11.05 -27.80
N LYS A 495 -4.29 -10.07 -26.95
CA LYS A 495 -3.31 -9.31 -26.15
C LYS A 495 -3.12 -9.93 -24.77
N THR A 496 -1.90 -9.89 -24.25
CA THR A 496 -1.57 -10.36 -22.91
C THR A 496 -2.22 -9.50 -21.84
N ALA A 497 -2.92 -10.17 -20.94
CA ALA A 497 -3.64 -9.58 -19.84
C ALA A 497 -2.96 -9.87 -18.50
N ARG A 498 -3.17 -8.95 -17.56
CA ARG A 498 -2.39 -8.86 -16.31
C ARG A 498 -3.20 -8.43 -15.10
N PHE A 499 -4.40 -7.88 -15.31
CA PHE A 499 -5.26 -7.38 -14.22
C PHE A 499 -6.47 -8.27 -13.98
N GLY A 500 -7.04 -8.14 -12.77
CA GLY A 500 -8.09 -9.00 -12.25
C GLY A 500 -7.58 -10.34 -11.71
N TRP A 501 -8.41 -11.05 -10.96
CA TRP A 501 -8.09 -12.38 -10.39
C TRP A 501 -7.92 -13.48 -11.43
N LYS A 502 -8.47 -13.29 -12.63
CA LYS A 502 -8.43 -14.24 -13.74
C LYS A 502 -7.65 -13.69 -14.94
N ALA A 503 -6.74 -12.73 -14.73
CA ALA A 503 -5.91 -12.10 -15.76
C ALA A 503 -6.74 -11.72 -17.01
N ASN A 504 -7.86 -11.03 -16.80
CA ASN A 504 -8.89 -10.80 -17.82
C ASN A 504 -8.96 -9.35 -18.29
N GLN A 505 -7.98 -8.53 -17.94
CA GLN A 505 -7.86 -7.13 -18.35
C GLN A 505 -6.42 -6.83 -18.80
N VAL A 506 -6.29 -6.21 -19.97
CA VAL A 506 -5.01 -6.02 -20.69
C VAL A 506 -4.12 -4.96 -20.07
N ASP A 507 -4.74 -3.87 -19.65
CA ASP A 507 -4.09 -2.68 -19.11
C ASP A 507 -4.97 -2.04 -18.02
N LEU A 508 -4.41 -1.06 -17.34
CA LEU A 508 -5.06 -0.41 -16.20
C LEU A 508 -6.31 0.36 -16.63
N ALA A 509 -6.29 1.00 -17.81
CA ALA A 509 -7.44 1.71 -18.35
C ALA A 509 -8.63 0.76 -18.62
N ALA A 510 -8.37 -0.45 -19.14
CA ALA A 510 -9.39 -1.48 -19.33
C ALA A 510 -9.94 -1.99 -18.00
N GLN A 511 -9.09 -2.16 -16.98
CA GLN A 511 -9.53 -2.50 -15.62
C GLN A 511 -10.44 -1.41 -15.03
N ILE A 512 -10.10 -0.12 -15.20
CA ILE A 512 -10.92 1.01 -14.73
C ILE A 512 -12.28 1.02 -15.43
N ARG A 513 -12.33 0.96 -16.76
CA ARG A 513 -13.60 0.95 -17.51
C ARG A 513 -14.48 -0.25 -17.15
N THR A 514 -13.86 -1.42 -16.96
CA THR A 514 -14.57 -2.63 -16.51
C THR A 514 -15.17 -2.45 -15.12
N ALA A 515 -14.41 -1.91 -14.16
CA ALA A 515 -14.89 -1.66 -12.81
C ALA A 515 -16.02 -0.61 -12.78
N LEU A 516 -15.86 0.49 -13.52
CA LEU A 516 -16.90 1.52 -13.67
C LEU A 516 -18.23 0.90 -14.13
N LYS A 517 -18.19 0.07 -15.17
CA LYS A 517 -19.39 -0.59 -15.72
C LYS A 517 -19.98 -1.64 -14.78
N HIS A 518 -19.16 -2.59 -14.34
CA HIS A 518 -19.65 -3.80 -13.66
C HIS A 518 -19.90 -3.57 -12.17
N ASP A 519 -19.08 -2.74 -11.53
CA ASP A 519 -19.08 -2.58 -10.08
C ASP A 519 -19.82 -1.30 -9.66
N MET A 520 -19.81 -0.27 -10.52
CA MET A 520 -20.29 1.08 -10.15
C MET A 520 -21.46 1.59 -10.97
N GLY A 521 -21.92 0.83 -11.96
CA GLY A 521 -23.04 1.23 -12.81
C GLY A 521 -22.76 2.49 -13.63
N VAL A 522 -21.49 2.80 -13.93
CA VAL A 522 -21.06 3.98 -14.69
C VAL A 522 -20.65 3.57 -16.09
N THR A 523 -21.25 4.19 -17.11
CA THR A 523 -20.90 3.91 -18.52
C THR A 523 -19.77 4.79 -19.03
N THR A 524 -19.06 4.29 -20.02
CA THR A 524 -18.05 5.04 -20.79
C THR A 524 -18.39 4.95 -22.28
N ILE A 525 -17.65 5.67 -23.13
CA ILE A 525 -17.85 5.57 -24.59
C ILE A 525 -17.56 4.15 -25.08
N GLU A 526 -16.52 3.52 -24.55
CA GLU A 526 -16.10 2.17 -24.90
C GLU A 526 -16.97 1.09 -24.24
N GLU A 527 -17.49 1.36 -23.04
CA GLU A 527 -18.32 0.45 -22.24
C GLU A 527 -19.70 1.09 -21.98
N ASN A 528 -20.56 1.10 -23.00
CA ASN A 528 -21.79 1.89 -23.03
C ASN A 528 -23.07 1.16 -22.57
N LEU A 529 -22.95 -0.11 -22.15
CA LEU A 529 -24.04 -0.93 -21.63
C LEU A 529 -23.76 -1.34 -20.18
N LEU A 530 -24.75 -1.19 -19.31
CA LEU A 530 -24.65 -1.65 -17.91
C LEU A 530 -24.73 -3.18 -17.82
N ASP A 531 -24.07 -3.75 -16.81
CA ASP A 531 -24.22 -5.16 -16.46
C ASP A 531 -25.41 -5.35 -15.54
N CYS A 532 -26.60 -5.48 -16.14
CA CYS A 532 -27.78 -5.86 -15.39
C CYS A 532 -28.78 -6.63 -16.24
N SER A 533 -29.59 -7.46 -15.58
CA SER A 533 -30.57 -8.33 -16.23
C SER A 533 -31.95 -7.68 -16.49
N GLY A 534 -32.17 -6.47 -15.98
CA GLY A 534 -33.44 -5.75 -16.05
C GLY A 534 -33.39 -4.46 -16.87
N ASN A 535 -34.47 -3.69 -16.84
CA ASN A 535 -34.55 -2.36 -17.48
C ASN A 535 -33.81 -1.32 -16.62
N CYS A 536 -32.50 -1.49 -16.41
CA CYS A 536 -31.74 -0.54 -15.61
C CYS A 536 -31.66 0.80 -16.31
N GLN A 537 -31.89 1.84 -15.53
CA GLN A 537 -31.66 3.20 -15.97
C GLN A 537 -30.17 3.52 -15.89
N THR A 538 -29.61 4.04 -16.99
CA THR A 538 -28.28 4.64 -17.04
C THR A 538 -28.26 5.96 -16.30
N GLY A 539 -27.08 6.38 -15.85
CA GLY A 539 -26.87 7.75 -15.40
C GLY A 539 -26.98 8.78 -16.53
N LYS A 540 -26.59 10.02 -16.23
CA LYS A 540 -26.69 11.22 -17.09
C LYS A 540 -25.95 11.14 -18.42
N GLY A 541 -25.10 10.13 -18.61
CA GLY A 541 -24.36 9.90 -19.85
C GLY A 541 -23.08 9.12 -19.62
N HIS A 542 -22.20 9.17 -20.62
CA HIS A 542 -20.88 8.56 -20.54
C HIS A 542 -19.94 9.43 -19.70
N LEU A 543 -19.17 8.78 -18.83
CA LEU A 543 -18.15 9.46 -18.07
C LEU A 543 -17.09 10.06 -19.03
N PRO A 544 -16.65 11.31 -18.83
CA PRO A 544 -15.65 11.96 -19.68
C PRO A 544 -14.33 11.20 -19.67
N LYS A 545 -13.61 11.25 -20.80
CA LYS A 545 -12.31 10.58 -20.97
C LYS A 545 -11.29 11.07 -19.94
N GLU A 546 -11.31 12.37 -19.64
CA GLU A 546 -10.42 13.04 -18.71
C GLU A 546 -10.60 12.52 -17.28
N ALA A 547 -11.82 12.11 -16.90
CA ALA A 547 -12.08 11.49 -15.60
C ALA A 547 -11.45 10.10 -15.51
N ILE A 548 -11.52 9.31 -16.59
CA ILE A 548 -10.89 7.99 -16.69
C ILE A 548 -9.36 8.13 -16.63
N GLU A 549 -8.81 9.07 -17.40
CA GLU A 549 -7.37 9.36 -17.42
C GLU A 549 -6.88 9.83 -16.05
N GLY A 550 -7.66 10.65 -15.34
CA GLY A 550 -7.39 11.09 -13.98
C GLY A 550 -7.36 9.93 -12.98
N MET A 551 -8.36 9.04 -13.00
CA MET A 551 -8.34 7.84 -12.15
C MET A 551 -7.13 6.95 -12.46
N GLU A 552 -6.78 6.79 -13.74
CA GLU A 552 -5.59 6.06 -14.15
C GLU A 552 -4.30 6.74 -13.66
N SER A 553 -4.22 8.08 -13.66
CA SER A 553 -3.05 8.81 -13.14
C SER A 553 -2.87 8.56 -11.65
N TYR A 554 -3.95 8.67 -10.88
CA TYR A 554 -3.90 8.38 -9.44
C TYR A 554 -3.44 6.95 -9.17
N MET A 555 -4.10 5.96 -9.77
CA MET A 555 -3.79 4.54 -9.54
C MET A 555 -2.39 4.16 -10.05
N SER A 556 -1.92 4.76 -11.14
CA SER A 556 -0.58 4.49 -11.68
C SER A 556 0.54 5.05 -10.80
N LEU A 557 0.30 6.21 -10.19
CA LEU A 557 1.30 6.95 -9.41
C LEU A 557 1.15 6.73 -7.89
N LEU A 558 0.34 5.75 -7.47
CA LEU A 558 0.38 5.21 -6.11
C LEU A 558 1.70 4.48 -5.89
N GLY A 559 2.50 4.99 -4.96
CA GLY A 559 3.81 4.42 -4.63
C GLY A 559 3.69 3.11 -3.85
N VAL A 560 4.73 2.30 -3.96
CA VAL A 560 4.85 1.03 -3.21
C VAL A 560 5.55 1.33 -1.88
N PRO A 561 5.00 0.89 -0.73
CA PRO A 561 5.72 0.97 0.54
C PRO A 561 7.05 0.23 0.51
N PRO A 562 8.03 0.63 1.34
CA PRO A 562 9.32 -0.02 1.34
C PRO A 562 9.29 -1.34 2.13
N ARG A 563 10.24 -2.24 1.83
CA ARG A 563 10.54 -3.35 2.75
C ARG A 563 10.98 -2.79 4.10
N THR A 564 10.61 -3.47 5.17
CA THR A 564 10.71 -2.92 6.53
C THR A 564 12.11 -3.07 7.10
N ASN A 565 12.64 -4.28 7.01
CA ASN A 565 13.91 -4.71 7.55
C ASN A 565 14.40 -5.94 6.76
N PRO A 566 14.78 -5.77 5.48
CA PRO A 566 15.21 -6.87 4.62
C PRO A 566 16.50 -7.55 5.11
N GLU A 567 17.25 -6.93 6.02
CA GLU A 567 18.51 -7.46 6.55
C GLU A 567 18.33 -8.31 7.81
N ASP A 568 17.14 -8.31 8.42
CA ASP A 568 16.86 -9.11 9.60
C ASP A 568 17.25 -10.58 9.36
N PRO A 569 18.05 -11.21 10.24
CA PRO A 569 18.46 -12.60 10.06
C PRO A 569 17.27 -13.55 9.87
N GLN A 570 16.14 -13.29 10.54
CA GLN A 570 14.92 -14.09 10.41
C GLN A 570 14.26 -13.87 9.04
N VAL A 571 14.19 -12.64 8.54
CA VAL A 571 13.68 -12.31 7.19
C VAL A 571 14.54 -12.96 6.12
N ARG A 572 15.87 -12.89 6.24
CA ARG A 572 16.81 -13.51 5.29
C ARG A 572 16.73 -15.04 5.30
N GLN A 573 16.46 -15.63 6.46
CA GLN A 573 16.19 -17.07 6.56
C GLN A 573 14.86 -17.42 5.88
N GLY A 574 13.81 -16.62 6.11
CA GLY A 574 12.52 -16.79 5.44
C GLY A 574 12.59 -16.72 3.92
N GLU A 575 13.37 -15.78 3.38
CA GLU A 575 13.63 -15.65 1.95
C GLU A 575 14.29 -16.90 1.36
N LYS A 576 15.28 -17.48 2.07
CA LYS A 576 15.90 -18.74 1.67
C LYS A 576 14.89 -19.89 1.68
N ILE A 577 14.03 -19.96 2.69
CA ILE A 577 12.99 -20.97 2.79
C ILE A 577 11.97 -20.81 1.65
N PHE A 578 11.55 -19.58 1.35
CA PHE A 578 10.64 -19.28 0.24
C PHE A 578 11.19 -19.83 -1.09
N LYS A 579 12.49 -19.61 -1.35
CA LYS A 579 13.18 -20.19 -2.50
C LYS A 579 13.30 -21.72 -2.42
N LEU A 580 13.69 -22.26 -1.27
CA LEU A 580 13.85 -23.70 -1.05
C LEU A 580 12.55 -24.48 -1.27
N LEU A 581 11.42 -23.91 -0.85
CA LEU A 581 10.10 -24.51 -1.06
C LEU A 581 9.68 -24.50 -2.53
N GLY A 582 10.24 -23.60 -3.36
CA GLY A 582 9.83 -23.42 -4.76
C GLY A 582 8.80 -22.32 -5.00
N CYS A 583 8.45 -21.53 -3.97
CA CYS A 583 7.40 -20.50 -4.07
C CYS A 583 7.69 -19.44 -5.16
N GLU A 584 8.97 -19.14 -5.40
CA GLU A 584 9.41 -18.15 -6.40
C GLU A 584 9.09 -18.54 -7.86
N SER A 585 8.71 -19.80 -8.11
CA SER A 585 8.34 -20.28 -9.45
C SER A 585 7.10 -19.61 -10.02
N CYS A 586 6.10 -19.33 -9.17
CA CYS A 586 4.90 -18.55 -9.51
C CYS A 586 4.97 -17.14 -8.92
N HIS A 587 5.49 -17.00 -7.69
CA HIS A 587 5.67 -15.70 -7.05
C HIS A 587 7.02 -15.06 -7.44
N ALA A 588 7.19 -14.83 -8.74
CA ALA A 588 8.43 -14.33 -9.33
C ALA A 588 8.90 -13.03 -8.64
N PRO A 589 10.12 -13.01 -8.06
CA PRO A 589 10.52 -11.98 -7.09
C PRO A 589 10.69 -10.59 -7.69
N TYR A 590 11.09 -10.47 -8.96
CA TYR A 590 11.42 -9.18 -9.56
C TYR A 590 10.98 -9.04 -11.02
N TRP A 591 10.83 -7.79 -11.44
CA TRP A 591 10.65 -7.39 -12.84
C TRP A 591 11.45 -6.13 -13.16
N ARG A 592 11.76 -5.95 -14.44
CA ARG A 592 12.13 -4.64 -14.98
C ARG A 592 10.95 -4.07 -15.76
N THR A 593 10.50 -2.88 -15.42
CA THR A 593 9.46 -2.20 -16.18
C THR A 593 10.00 -1.73 -17.54
N GLY A 594 9.15 -1.74 -18.56
CA GLY A 594 9.42 -1.13 -19.85
C GLY A 594 9.12 0.35 -19.85
N THR A 595 8.77 0.88 -21.02
CA THR A 595 8.32 2.27 -21.16
C THR A 595 6.91 2.43 -20.63
N SER A 596 6.66 3.53 -19.93
CA SER A 596 5.35 3.93 -19.42
C SER A 596 4.98 5.32 -19.91
N ARG A 597 3.69 5.66 -19.87
CA ARG A 597 3.21 7.04 -20.08
C ARG A 597 3.79 8.01 -19.05
N PHE A 598 4.21 7.48 -17.91
CA PHE A 598 4.90 8.19 -16.84
C PHE A 598 6.37 7.79 -16.84
N ALA A 599 7.25 8.77 -17.03
CA ALA A 599 8.69 8.54 -17.05
C ALA A 599 9.18 7.99 -15.69
N GLU A 600 8.51 8.39 -14.60
CA GLU A 600 8.73 7.92 -13.22
C GLU A 600 8.65 6.40 -13.07
N LEU A 601 7.81 5.75 -13.86
CA LEU A 601 7.52 4.32 -13.79
C LEU A 601 8.33 3.50 -14.80
N SER A 602 9.08 4.16 -15.67
CA SER A 602 9.83 3.52 -16.74
C SER A 602 11.18 3.00 -16.25
N GLU A 603 11.59 1.84 -16.75
CA GLU A 603 12.92 1.26 -16.49
C GLU A 603 13.25 1.11 -15.00
N GLN A 604 12.24 0.79 -14.18
CA GLN A 604 12.39 0.52 -12.76
C GLN A 604 12.58 -0.98 -12.53
N TYR A 605 13.49 -1.33 -11.62
CA TYR A 605 13.55 -2.68 -11.07
C TYR A 605 12.62 -2.74 -9.85
N ILE A 606 11.69 -3.68 -9.88
CA ILE A 606 10.59 -3.76 -8.92
C ILE A 606 10.50 -5.17 -8.34
N HIS A 607 9.96 -5.30 -7.14
CA HIS A 607 9.89 -6.56 -6.39
C HIS A 607 8.45 -6.96 -6.00
N PRO A 608 7.57 -7.28 -6.96
CA PRO A 608 6.16 -7.55 -6.66
C PRO A 608 5.84 -8.99 -6.25
N TYR A 609 6.77 -9.94 -6.44
CA TYR A 609 6.55 -11.37 -6.12
C TYR A 609 5.33 -11.99 -6.80
N THR A 610 5.30 -11.89 -8.13
CA THR A 610 4.22 -12.41 -8.99
C THR A 610 4.74 -12.58 -10.40
N ASP A 611 4.38 -13.68 -11.06
CA ASP A 611 4.63 -13.87 -12.49
C ASP A 611 3.47 -13.35 -13.39
N LEU A 612 2.37 -12.90 -12.78
CA LEU A 612 1.13 -12.45 -13.42
C LEU A 612 0.41 -13.53 -14.27
N LEU A 613 0.82 -14.79 -14.17
CA LEU A 613 0.23 -15.90 -14.90
C LEU A 613 -0.94 -16.52 -14.14
N LEU A 614 -1.79 -17.25 -14.87
CA LEU A 614 -2.85 -18.10 -14.34
C LEU A 614 -2.29 -19.47 -13.98
N HIS A 615 -2.49 -19.88 -12.73
CA HIS A 615 -2.09 -21.20 -12.22
C HIS A 615 -3.29 -22.01 -11.79
N ASP A 616 -3.21 -23.32 -12.00
CA ASP A 616 -4.18 -24.28 -11.50
C ASP A 616 -4.00 -24.50 -9.99
N MET A 617 -4.84 -23.84 -9.19
CA MET A 617 -4.80 -23.91 -7.73
C MET A 617 -5.66 -25.04 -7.14
N GLY A 618 -5.99 -26.04 -7.96
CA GLY A 618 -6.69 -27.25 -7.54
C GLY A 618 -8.17 -27.06 -7.13
N PRO A 619 -8.87 -28.17 -6.84
CA PRO A 619 -10.28 -28.15 -6.44
C PRO A 619 -10.54 -27.39 -5.14
N GLY A 620 -9.56 -27.35 -4.24
CA GLY A 620 -9.66 -26.61 -2.97
C GLY A 620 -9.97 -25.13 -3.19
N LEU A 621 -9.37 -24.51 -4.22
CA LEU A 621 -9.54 -23.10 -4.56
C LEU A 621 -10.43 -22.86 -5.79
N ALA A 622 -11.12 -23.88 -6.29
CA ALA A 622 -12.06 -23.69 -7.38
C ALA A 622 -13.24 -22.78 -6.98
N ASP A 623 -13.60 -21.87 -7.89
CA ASP A 623 -14.92 -21.22 -7.89
C ASP A 623 -15.96 -22.09 -8.63
N ASP A 624 -17.19 -21.61 -8.79
CA ASP A 624 -18.25 -22.41 -9.41
C ASP A 624 -18.25 -22.39 -10.95
N HIS A 625 -17.21 -21.86 -11.61
CA HIS A 625 -17.10 -22.00 -13.08
C HIS A 625 -17.03 -23.47 -13.48
N LYS A 626 -17.37 -23.75 -14.74
CA LYS A 626 -17.18 -25.08 -15.31
C LYS A 626 -15.77 -25.30 -15.82
N GLY A 627 -15.31 -26.55 -15.68
CA GLY A 627 -14.07 -27.02 -16.28
C GLY A 627 -12.82 -26.38 -15.65
N PRO A 628 -11.69 -26.37 -16.38
CA PRO A 628 -10.41 -25.93 -15.84
C PRO A 628 -10.39 -24.46 -15.36
N GLN A 629 -11.25 -23.59 -15.89
CA GLN A 629 -11.25 -22.17 -15.51
C GLN A 629 -11.59 -21.94 -14.02
N ALA A 630 -12.31 -22.88 -13.40
CA ALA A 630 -12.73 -22.80 -12.01
C ALA A 630 -11.54 -22.63 -11.05
N ARG A 631 -10.47 -23.36 -11.33
CA ARG A 631 -9.26 -23.49 -10.52
C ARG A 631 -8.11 -22.59 -10.97
N LEU A 632 -8.22 -21.95 -12.13
CA LEU A 632 -7.18 -21.04 -12.64
C LEU A 632 -7.24 -19.68 -11.94
N TRP A 633 -6.17 -19.27 -11.27
CA TRP A 633 -6.08 -17.97 -10.61
C TRP A 633 -4.78 -17.27 -10.94
N ARG A 634 -4.84 -15.96 -11.09
CA ARG A 634 -3.65 -15.15 -11.32
C ARG A 634 -2.86 -15.03 -10.02
N THR A 635 -1.55 -15.22 -10.08
CA THR A 635 -0.66 -14.93 -8.96
C THR A 635 -0.79 -13.46 -8.55
N ALA A 636 -1.29 -13.17 -7.35
CA ALA A 636 -1.38 -11.79 -6.86
C ALA A 636 0.02 -11.28 -6.43
N PRO A 637 0.35 -9.99 -6.62
CA PRO A 637 1.57 -9.42 -6.05
C PRO A 637 1.58 -9.58 -4.52
N LEU A 638 2.70 -10.00 -3.94
CA LEU A 638 2.85 -10.16 -2.49
C LEU A 638 3.48 -8.95 -1.80
N TRP A 639 3.93 -7.93 -2.54
CA TRP A 639 4.47 -6.73 -1.90
C TRP A 639 3.45 -5.98 -1.03
N GLY A 640 3.90 -5.39 0.07
CA GLY A 640 3.05 -4.58 0.94
C GLY A 640 1.90 -5.35 1.61
N LEU A 641 2.02 -6.67 1.83
CA LEU A 641 1.02 -7.47 2.54
C LEU A 641 0.77 -6.95 3.95
N LYS A 642 1.83 -6.61 4.66
CA LYS A 642 1.77 -6.00 6.00
C LYS A 642 0.99 -4.68 5.96
N ASN A 643 1.28 -3.83 4.97
CA ASN A 643 0.61 -2.54 4.80
C ASN A 643 -0.88 -2.71 4.48
N THR A 644 -1.24 -3.71 3.67
CA THR A 644 -2.64 -4.10 3.40
C THR A 644 -3.37 -4.50 4.68
N LYS A 645 -2.74 -5.32 5.54
CA LYS A 645 -3.29 -5.67 6.87
C LYS A 645 -3.44 -4.43 7.76
N TYR A 646 -2.44 -3.55 7.78
CA TYR A 646 -2.46 -2.36 8.62
C TYR A 646 -3.56 -1.38 8.20
N ALA A 647 -3.82 -1.26 6.90
CA ALA A 647 -4.85 -0.40 6.34
C ALA A 647 -6.28 -0.92 6.51
N SER A 648 -6.47 -2.15 6.99
CA SER A 648 -7.81 -2.75 7.15
C SER A 648 -8.67 -2.13 8.26
N ALA A 649 -8.12 -1.22 9.07
CA ALA A 649 -8.80 -0.51 10.14
C ALA A 649 -8.13 0.85 10.39
N HIS A 650 -8.89 1.87 10.80
CA HIS A 650 -8.44 3.26 10.90
C HIS A 650 -8.05 3.72 12.33
N HIS A 651 -8.42 2.97 13.38
CA HIS A 651 -8.03 3.19 14.80
C HIS A 651 -8.22 4.60 15.38
N LYS A 652 -9.04 5.46 14.75
CA LYS A 652 -9.27 6.86 15.17
C LYS A 652 -9.88 7.01 16.56
N ASP A 653 -10.61 5.99 17.02
CA ASP A 653 -11.18 5.93 18.37
C ASP A 653 -10.12 5.66 19.46
N ILE A 654 -8.93 5.25 19.07
CA ILE A 654 -7.80 4.92 19.97
C ILE A 654 -6.71 5.98 19.85
N PHE A 655 -6.33 6.32 18.62
CA PHE A 655 -5.29 7.29 18.32
C PHE A 655 -5.95 8.55 17.74
N HIS A 656 -6.22 9.50 18.63
CA HIS A 656 -6.93 10.71 18.26
C HIS A 656 -6.02 11.71 17.52
N PRO A 657 -6.56 12.41 16.51
CA PRO A 657 -5.88 13.53 15.88
C PRO A 657 -5.34 14.55 16.89
N GLY A 658 -4.08 14.93 16.75
CA GLY A 658 -3.39 15.88 17.63
C GLY A 658 -2.86 15.32 18.96
N ASP A 659 -2.97 14.01 19.23
CA ASP A 659 -2.36 13.42 20.42
C ASP A 659 -0.84 13.28 20.26
N THR A 660 -0.10 14.04 21.08
CA THR A 660 1.37 14.14 21.04
C THR A 660 2.09 12.99 21.75
N ASN A 661 1.36 12.15 22.48
CA ASN A 661 1.92 11.03 23.24
C ASN A 661 1.96 9.72 22.44
N VAL A 662 1.26 9.64 21.31
CA VAL A 662 1.16 8.41 20.50
C VAL A 662 2.50 8.04 19.90
N THR A 663 3.13 6.93 20.32
CA THR A 663 4.39 6.41 19.77
C THR A 663 4.21 5.51 18.55
N TYR A 664 5.30 5.37 17.79
CA TYR A 664 5.38 4.39 16.72
C TYR A 664 5.09 2.98 17.25
N GLU A 665 5.66 2.56 18.38
CA GLU A 665 5.41 1.21 18.88
C GLU A 665 3.95 1.00 19.27
N MET A 666 3.29 2.01 19.84
CA MET A 666 1.86 1.93 20.19
C MET A 666 1.00 1.65 18.95
N THR A 667 1.22 2.39 17.87
CA THR A 667 0.41 2.21 16.66
C THR A 667 0.73 0.91 15.94
N GLN A 668 2.01 0.51 15.87
CA GLN A 668 2.42 -0.79 15.33
C GLN A 668 1.82 -1.96 16.11
N ALA A 669 1.91 -1.93 17.44
CA ALA A 669 1.35 -2.98 18.29
C ALA A 669 -0.15 -3.15 18.01
N LYS A 670 -0.88 -2.04 17.81
CA LYS A 670 -2.30 -2.09 17.49
C LYS A 670 -2.57 -2.64 16.08
N VAL A 671 -1.92 -2.13 15.04
CA VAL A 671 -2.20 -2.57 13.66
C VAL A 671 -1.77 -4.01 13.38
N ARG A 672 -0.82 -4.57 14.14
CA ARG A 672 -0.48 -6.01 14.08
C ARG A 672 -1.65 -6.92 14.44
N THR A 673 -2.61 -6.42 15.25
CA THR A 673 -3.84 -7.14 15.61
C THR A 673 -4.96 -7.03 14.58
N ASN A 674 -4.78 -6.22 13.53
CA ASN A 674 -5.79 -6.09 12.48
C ASN A 674 -6.06 -7.44 11.82
N ARG A 675 -7.29 -7.61 11.34
CA ARG A 675 -7.67 -8.76 10.51
C ARG A 675 -6.98 -8.66 9.16
N ILE A 676 -6.60 -9.80 8.62
CA ILE A 676 -6.31 -9.96 7.21
C ILE A 676 -7.23 -11.04 6.65
N GLU A 677 -7.58 -10.89 5.39
CA GLU A 677 -8.26 -11.93 4.62
C GLU A 677 -7.51 -12.03 3.29
N LEU A 678 -7.11 -13.23 2.92
CA LEU A 678 -6.31 -13.53 1.74
C LEU A 678 -7.10 -14.43 0.77
N LEU A 679 -6.54 -14.59 -0.44
CA LEU A 679 -7.13 -15.32 -1.55
C LEU A 679 -8.37 -14.62 -2.15
N HIS A 680 -8.83 -15.13 -3.29
CA HIS A 680 -9.84 -14.47 -4.13
C HIS A 680 -11.17 -14.20 -3.41
N ASP A 681 -11.53 -15.03 -2.44
CA ASP A 681 -12.79 -14.98 -1.71
C ASP A 681 -12.63 -14.68 -0.21
N GLY A 682 -11.42 -14.31 0.24
CA GLY A 682 -11.16 -13.91 1.62
C GLY A 682 -11.20 -15.04 2.65
N ARG A 683 -11.09 -16.30 2.21
CA ARG A 683 -11.21 -17.46 3.10
C ARG A 683 -10.08 -17.59 4.13
N ALA A 684 -8.86 -17.20 3.76
CA ALA A 684 -7.68 -17.38 4.59
C ALA A 684 -7.49 -16.18 5.52
N LYS A 685 -7.40 -16.41 6.84
CA LYS A 685 -7.26 -15.33 7.84
C LYS A 685 -5.82 -15.15 8.32
N SER A 686 -4.88 -15.89 7.76
CA SER A 686 -3.45 -15.85 8.03
C SER A 686 -2.66 -16.26 6.79
N ILE A 687 -1.36 -15.93 6.77
CA ILE A 687 -0.43 -16.40 5.73
C ILE A 687 -0.34 -17.92 5.74
N MET A 688 -0.28 -18.53 6.93
CA MET A 688 -0.29 -19.99 7.09
C MET A 688 -1.54 -20.64 6.48
N GLU A 689 -2.74 -20.12 6.77
CA GLU A 689 -3.97 -20.62 6.12
C GLU A 689 -3.91 -20.44 4.61
N ALA A 690 -3.43 -19.31 4.12
CA ALA A 690 -3.32 -19.05 2.69
C ALA A 690 -2.41 -20.10 2.02
N ILE A 691 -1.23 -20.38 2.58
CA ILE A 691 -0.31 -21.42 2.10
C ILE A 691 -1.01 -22.78 2.12
N LEU A 692 -1.65 -23.18 3.21
CA LEU A 692 -2.30 -24.49 3.34
C LEU A 692 -3.55 -24.67 2.47
N TRP A 693 -4.09 -23.58 1.93
CA TRP A 693 -5.16 -23.60 0.92
C TRP A 693 -4.65 -23.81 -0.50
N HIS A 694 -3.36 -23.61 -0.77
CA HIS A 694 -2.77 -23.93 -2.06
C HIS A 694 -2.90 -25.43 -2.33
N ASP A 695 -3.05 -25.78 -3.61
CA ASP A 695 -3.34 -27.12 -4.12
C ASP A 695 -2.98 -27.09 -5.63
N GLY A 696 -3.26 -28.16 -6.36
CA GLY A 696 -2.97 -28.22 -7.80
C GLY A 696 -1.47 -28.09 -8.06
N GLU A 697 -1.07 -27.09 -8.85
CA GLU A 697 0.33 -26.83 -9.20
C GLU A 697 1.22 -26.54 -7.99
N ALA A 698 0.67 -26.09 -6.86
CA ALA A 698 1.43 -25.76 -5.65
C ALA A 698 1.40 -26.87 -4.57
N SER A 699 0.94 -28.09 -4.93
CA SER A 699 0.72 -29.16 -3.95
C SER A 699 2.02 -29.66 -3.28
N ASP A 700 3.12 -29.67 -4.03
CA ASP A 700 4.42 -30.15 -3.55
C ASP A 700 5.04 -29.14 -2.57
N GLU A 701 4.90 -27.84 -2.86
CA GLU A 701 5.29 -26.72 -2.01
C GLU A 701 4.54 -26.79 -0.67
N VAL A 702 3.23 -27.08 -0.69
CA VAL A 702 2.42 -27.25 0.52
C VAL A 702 2.85 -28.47 1.33
N ALA A 703 3.14 -29.58 0.67
CA ALA A 703 3.65 -30.78 1.33
C ALA A 703 5.04 -30.53 1.97
N ALA A 704 5.88 -29.72 1.33
CA ALA A 704 7.17 -29.30 1.89
C ALA A 704 6.99 -28.32 3.06
N TYR A 705 6.07 -27.37 2.97
CA TYR A 705 5.76 -26.43 4.05
C TYR A 705 5.33 -27.15 5.34
N LYS A 706 4.51 -28.20 5.23
CA LYS A 706 4.05 -29.00 6.39
C LYS A 706 5.18 -29.68 7.17
N LYS A 707 6.31 -29.93 6.51
CA LYS A 707 7.52 -30.54 7.09
C LYS A 707 8.45 -29.56 7.77
N LEU A 708 8.29 -28.26 7.52
CA LEU A 708 9.13 -27.24 8.13
C LEU A 708 9.00 -27.26 9.65
N SER A 709 10.07 -26.91 10.35
CA SER A 709 10.02 -26.65 11.79
C SER A 709 9.14 -25.43 12.10
N ALA A 710 8.70 -25.29 13.35
CA ALA A 710 7.97 -24.09 13.77
C ALA A 710 8.77 -22.80 13.53
N ASP A 711 10.08 -22.83 13.78
CA ASP A 711 10.98 -21.68 13.60
C ASP A 711 11.14 -21.32 12.11
N ASP A 712 11.26 -22.32 11.23
CA ASP A 712 11.32 -22.09 9.78
C ASP A 712 10.01 -21.51 9.24
N ARG A 713 8.85 -21.97 9.73
CA ARG A 713 7.55 -21.40 9.35
C ARG A 713 7.42 -19.94 9.82
N GLN A 714 7.90 -19.62 11.02
CA GLN A 714 7.94 -18.24 11.51
C GLN A 714 8.91 -17.37 10.70
N ALA A 715 10.06 -17.90 10.29
CA ALA A 715 11.01 -17.19 9.44
C ALA A 715 10.39 -16.87 8.06
N LEU A 716 9.74 -17.85 7.42
CA LEU A 716 9.02 -17.64 6.17
C LEU A 716 7.93 -16.58 6.31
N GLU A 717 7.16 -16.63 7.39
CA GLU A 717 6.13 -15.61 7.65
C GLU A 717 6.73 -14.21 7.89
N ALA A 718 7.86 -14.11 8.60
CA ALA A 718 8.58 -12.84 8.78
C ALA A 718 9.01 -12.23 7.44
N PHE A 719 9.51 -13.05 6.51
CA PHE A 719 9.83 -12.62 5.15
C PHE A 719 8.60 -12.12 4.39
N LEU A 720 7.49 -12.86 4.42
CA LEU A 720 6.26 -12.48 3.72
C LEU A 720 5.60 -11.21 4.29
N TRP A 721 5.83 -10.87 5.56
CA TRP A 721 5.41 -9.59 6.14
C TRP A 721 6.40 -8.44 5.85
N ASP A 722 7.63 -8.74 5.46
CA ASP A 722 8.64 -7.73 5.15
C ASP A 722 8.53 -7.21 3.71
N ILE A 723 8.17 -8.09 2.76
CA ILE A 723 7.93 -7.74 1.35
C ILE A 723 6.67 -6.88 1.19
#